data_AF-A0A0L8VKR1-F1
#
_entry.id   AF-A0A0L8VKR1-F1
#
_cell.length_a   1.000
_cell.length_b   1.000
_cell.length_c   1.000
_cell.angle_alpha   90.00
_cell.angle_beta   90.00
_cell.angle_gamma   90.00
#
_symmetry.space_group_name_H-M   'P 1'
#
loop_
_entity.id
_entity.type
_entity.pdbx_description
1 polymer ?
#
loop_
_entity_poly.entity_id
_entity_poly.type
_entity_poly.pdbx_seq_one_letter_code
_entity_poly.pdbx_strand_id
1 'polypeptide(L)'
;MKFIALISGGKDSFYNIFHCLKNNHELIALGNIYPKESEEQELDSFMFQTVGHDLIDYYSKCIGVPLFRRSILRNTSNNVELNYTATQDDEIEELFELLRTVKDKIPDLEAVSVGAILSSYQRTRVENVCSRLGLVVLSYLWQRDQAELMGEMCLMSKDVNNVENDTNSGNKFDARIIKVAAIGLNEKHLGMSLPMMQPVLQKLNQLYQVHICGEGGEFETMVLDAPFFQHGYLELIDIVKCSDGEVHNARLKVKFQPRNLSKSFLLNQLDQLPVPSIFGNNWQDLTQNLPKQQAKTGEQRFENHMSNALPQTTINKTNDKLYISNLQSRKSETVEKQSEDIFTELADILHSNQIPRNHILSASLLIRDMSNFGKINKIYNEFLDLSKYGPLPPSRACVGSKCLPEDCHVQLSVVVDVKNTGKEKINKNKGGLHVQGRSYWAPCNIGPYSQSTWLNDDANQVSFISGQIGLVPQSMEILGTPLTDQIVLALQHFDTLCETIGAQEKLLMTCYISDESVLDSVIKTWAFYCSNMNHRSDLWMDKSDDVEKCLVLVKISELPRGAVAEFGGVTCKRLIVDDNDSDKKEREENDDVSTVFQKLNLNIEGFHNTTVSAFGYNRNFITGFVDSREELELILEKTPKSAQITLYYNPKEIITFHHHIGYYPVEKLFDYRGKEHRFGLHIRS
;
A
#
# COMPACT_ATOMS: atom_id res chain seq x y z
N MET A 1 -19.15 -0.77 -9.66
CA MET A 1 -19.11 0.70 -9.57
C MET A 1 -19.27 1.29 -10.96
N LYS A 2 -19.92 2.44 -11.07
CA LYS A 2 -19.94 3.23 -12.31
C LYS A 2 -18.71 4.14 -12.37
N PHE A 3 -17.97 4.10 -13.46
CA PHE A 3 -16.68 4.79 -13.57
C PHE A 3 -16.53 5.65 -14.82
N ILE A 4 -15.75 6.72 -14.68
CA ILE A 4 -15.18 7.50 -15.78
C ILE A 4 -13.78 6.98 -16.09
N ALA A 5 -13.43 6.80 -17.36
CA ALA A 5 -12.06 6.48 -17.73
C ALA A 5 -11.28 7.73 -18.15
N LEU A 6 -10.16 8.00 -17.47
CA LEU A 6 -9.20 8.98 -17.96
C LEU A 6 -8.43 8.36 -19.13
N ILE A 7 -8.59 8.96 -20.31
CA ILE A 7 -8.01 8.48 -21.56
C ILE A 7 -7.03 9.48 -22.15
N SER A 8 -5.93 8.93 -22.65
CA SER A 8 -4.93 9.65 -23.45
C SER A 8 -4.93 9.23 -24.92
N GLY A 9 -5.65 8.15 -25.27
CA GLY A 9 -5.53 7.47 -26.55
C GLY A 9 -4.61 6.25 -26.52
N GLY A 10 -3.71 6.19 -25.53
CA GLY A 10 -2.70 5.14 -25.39
C GLY A 10 -3.22 3.79 -24.88
N LYS A 11 -2.43 2.75 -25.16
CA LYS A 11 -2.71 1.35 -24.82
C LYS A 11 -3.10 1.15 -23.36
N ASP A 12 -2.43 1.84 -22.43
CA ASP A 12 -2.57 1.56 -21.00
C ASP A 12 -3.95 2.00 -20.48
N SER A 13 -4.42 3.17 -20.95
CA SER A 13 -5.75 3.67 -20.59
C SER A 13 -6.86 2.72 -21.03
N PHE A 14 -6.83 2.23 -22.27
CA PHE A 14 -7.84 1.32 -22.80
C PHE A 14 -7.71 -0.11 -22.29
N TYR A 15 -6.50 -0.58 -22.01
CA TYR A 15 -6.30 -1.90 -21.41
C TYR A 15 -6.79 -1.91 -19.95
N ASN A 16 -6.56 -0.81 -19.19
CA ASN A 16 -7.13 -0.68 -17.85
C ASN A 16 -8.67 -0.61 -17.86
N ILE A 17 -9.29 0.04 -18.85
CA ILE A 17 -10.75 -0.01 -19.04
C ILE A 17 -11.20 -1.47 -19.19
N PHE A 18 -10.48 -2.28 -19.97
CA PHE A 18 -10.83 -3.68 -20.19
C PHE A 18 -10.81 -4.49 -18.88
N HIS A 19 -9.81 -4.26 -18.03
CA HIS A 19 -9.77 -4.83 -16.68
C HIS A 19 -10.86 -4.28 -15.75
N CYS A 20 -11.23 -3.00 -15.85
CA CYS A 20 -12.37 -2.47 -15.10
C CYS A 20 -13.67 -3.20 -15.47
N LEU A 21 -13.91 -3.42 -16.77
CA LEU A 21 -15.05 -4.20 -17.26
C LEU A 21 -14.99 -5.67 -16.76
N LYS A 22 -13.80 -6.30 -16.76
CA LYS A 22 -13.59 -7.66 -16.22
C LYS A 22 -13.94 -7.78 -14.74
N ASN A 23 -13.70 -6.73 -13.96
CA ASN A 23 -14.09 -6.63 -12.55
C ASN A 23 -15.53 -6.13 -12.35
N ASN A 24 -16.39 -6.26 -13.37
CA ASN A 24 -17.81 -5.90 -13.34
C ASN A 24 -18.06 -4.42 -12.99
N HIS A 25 -17.18 -3.53 -13.44
CA HIS A 25 -17.41 -2.09 -13.37
C HIS A 25 -18.05 -1.59 -14.67
N GLU A 26 -18.87 -0.55 -14.56
CA GLU A 26 -19.63 0.00 -15.69
C GLU A 26 -19.01 1.31 -16.17
N LEU A 27 -18.55 1.35 -17.43
CA LEU A 27 -18.02 2.57 -18.05
C LEU A 27 -19.17 3.50 -18.42
N ILE A 28 -19.22 4.70 -17.82
CA ILE A 28 -20.30 5.67 -18.04
C ILE A 28 -19.85 6.95 -18.74
N ALA A 29 -18.54 7.24 -18.74
CA ALA A 29 -17.99 8.45 -19.35
C ALA A 29 -16.50 8.30 -19.66
N LEU A 30 -16.00 9.13 -20.56
CA LEU A 30 -14.58 9.33 -20.84
C LEU A 30 -14.16 10.72 -20.36
N GLY A 31 -12.99 10.82 -19.77
CA GLY A 31 -12.36 12.08 -19.36
C GLY A 31 -11.02 12.25 -20.07
N ASN A 32 -10.71 13.45 -20.53
CA ASN A 32 -9.43 13.77 -21.16
C ASN A 32 -8.97 15.18 -20.78
N ILE A 33 -7.69 15.30 -20.43
CA ILE A 33 -6.99 16.57 -20.28
C ILE A 33 -6.14 16.80 -21.53
N TYR A 34 -6.15 18.02 -22.06
CA TYR A 34 -5.46 18.35 -23.32
C TYR A 34 -4.85 19.76 -23.30
N PRO A 35 -3.81 20.05 -24.11
CA PRO A 35 -3.26 21.39 -24.26
C PRO A 35 -4.29 22.38 -24.83
N LYS A 36 -4.36 23.61 -24.28
CA LYS A 36 -5.24 24.67 -24.82
C LYS A 36 -4.85 25.13 -26.23
N GLU A 37 -3.55 25.15 -26.54
CA GLU A 37 -3.01 25.59 -27.83
C GLU A 37 -2.92 24.39 -28.78
N SER A 38 -3.79 24.35 -29.79
CA SER A 38 -3.99 23.18 -30.67
C SER A 38 -2.89 22.97 -31.73
N GLU A 39 -2.02 23.95 -31.94
CA GLU A 39 -0.97 23.91 -32.98
C GLU A 39 0.32 23.25 -32.49
N GLU A 40 0.46 22.98 -31.18
CA GLU A 40 1.69 22.51 -30.56
C GLU A 40 1.45 21.14 -29.91
N GLN A 41 2.21 20.13 -30.38
CA GLN A 41 1.99 18.72 -30.04
C GLN A 41 2.66 18.28 -28.74
N GLU A 42 3.54 19.10 -28.15
CA GLU A 42 4.28 18.75 -26.94
C GLU A 42 4.19 19.86 -25.89
N LEU A 43 3.65 19.53 -24.72
CA LEU A 43 3.83 20.28 -23.48
C LEU A 43 4.80 19.49 -22.60
N ASP A 44 5.58 20.21 -21.79
CA ASP A 44 6.34 19.63 -20.66
C ASP A 44 5.37 19.25 -19.52
N SER A 45 4.47 18.28 -19.75
CA SER A 45 3.61 17.69 -18.71
C SER A 45 4.13 16.32 -18.32
N PHE A 46 4.39 16.12 -17.03
CA PHE A 46 4.77 14.82 -16.47
C PHE A 46 3.57 13.85 -16.35
N MET A 47 2.34 14.36 -16.52
CA MET A 47 1.13 13.58 -16.28
C MET A 47 0.37 13.21 -17.56
N PHE A 48 0.33 14.10 -18.57
CA PHE A 48 -0.61 13.94 -19.69
C PHE A 48 0.09 13.79 -21.03
N GLN A 49 -0.35 12.79 -21.79
CA GLN A 49 0.02 12.62 -23.19
C GLN A 49 -0.51 13.80 -24.02
N THR A 50 0.35 14.37 -24.87
CA THR A 50 0.02 15.55 -25.69
C THR A 50 -0.07 15.24 -27.19
N VAL A 51 0.49 14.10 -27.63
CA VAL A 51 0.45 13.65 -29.03
C VAL A 51 -0.83 12.85 -29.32
N GLY A 52 -1.41 13.04 -30.51
CA GLY A 52 -2.54 12.23 -30.99
C GLY A 52 -3.93 12.68 -30.53
N HIS A 53 -4.07 13.88 -29.97
CA HIS A 53 -5.34 14.40 -29.43
C HIS A 53 -6.48 14.50 -30.48
N ASP A 54 -6.14 14.53 -31.78
CA ASP A 54 -7.08 14.54 -32.90
C ASP A 54 -8.05 13.35 -32.90
N LEU A 55 -7.62 12.20 -32.35
CA LEU A 55 -8.41 10.97 -32.37
C LEU A 55 -9.36 10.85 -31.18
N ILE A 56 -9.16 11.67 -30.14
CA ILE A 56 -9.85 11.52 -28.85
C ILE A 56 -11.37 11.66 -29.01
N ASP A 57 -11.82 12.59 -29.85
CA ASP A 57 -13.25 12.86 -30.06
C ASP A 57 -13.98 11.66 -30.68
N TYR A 58 -13.28 10.79 -31.42
CA TYR A 58 -13.88 9.59 -32.00
C TYR A 58 -14.19 8.52 -30.95
N TYR A 59 -13.47 8.45 -29.83
CA TYR A 59 -13.69 7.39 -28.84
C TYR A 59 -15.09 7.42 -28.25
N SER A 60 -15.68 8.62 -28.09
CA SER A 60 -17.08 8.76 -27.69
C SER A 60 -18.04 8.06 -28.68
N LYS A 61 -17.77 8.17 -29.98
CA LYS A 61 -18.54 7.54 -31.06
C LYS A 61 -18.30 6.04 -31.15
N CYS A 62 -17.06 5.59 -30.92
CA CYS A 62 -16.69 4.18 -30.94
C CYS A 62 -17.30 3.39 -29.77
N ILE A 63 -17.29 3.97 -28.57
CA ILE A 63 -17.72 3.30 -27.33
C ILE A 63 -19.19 3.57 -27.00
N GLY A 64 -19.73 4.74 -27.36
CA GLY A 64 -21.11 5.12 -27.07
C GLY A 64 -21.32 5.76 -25.70
N VAL A 65 -20.29 6.38 -25.13
CA VAL A 65 -20.34 7.11 -23.85
C VAL A 65 -19.93 8.57 -24.03
N PRO A 66 -20.43 9.50 -23.20
CA PRO A 66 -20.05 10.91 -23.26
C PRO A 66 -18.57 11.12 -22.97
N LEU A 67 -17.95 12.05 -23.70
CA LEU A 67 -16.58 12.49 -23.51
C LEU A 67 -16.57 13.90 -22.90
N PHE A 68 -15.85 14.05 -21.80
CA PHE A 68 -15.60 15.32 -21.12
C PHE A 68 -14.13 15.68 -21.29
N ARG A 69 -13.88 16.88 -21.81
CA ARG A 69 -12.53 17.37 -22.04
C ARG A 69 -12.31 18.66 -21.28
N ARG A 70 -11.10 18.85 -20.76
CA ARG A 70 -10.68 20.10 -20.12
C ARG A 70 -9.27 20.46 -20.52
N SER A 71 -9.06 21.73 -20.83
CA SER A 71 -7.77 22.23 -21.32
C SER A 71 -6.85 22.61 -20.16
N ILE A 72 -5.56 22.35 -20.28
CA ILE A 72 -4.51 22.86 -19.38
C ILE A 72 -3.65 23.92 -20.10
N LEU A 73 -3.01 24.79 -19.31
CA LEU A 73 -2.06 25.80 -19.78
C LEU A 73 -0.63 25.26 -19.72
N ARG A 74 0.31 25.97 -20.38
CA ARG A 74 1.74 25.66 -20.30
C ARG A 74 2.28 25.91 -18.88
N ASN A 75 3.28 25.13 -18.48
CA ASN A 75 4.05 25.32 -17.25
C ASN A 75 3.20 25.34 -15.96
N THR A 76 2.14 24.54 -15.92
CA THR A 76 1.26 24.43 -14.75
C THR A 76 1.59 23.25 -13.83
N SER A 77 2.68 22.51 -14.07
CA SER A 77 3.16 21.47 -13.13
C SER A 77 3.94 22.14 -11.99
N ASN A 78 3.24 22.91 -11.14
CA ASN A 78 3.83 23.72 -10.07
C ASN A 78 4.34 22.87 -8.91
N ASN A 79 3.59 21.83 -8.54
CA ASN A 79 3.96 20.88 -7.49
C ASN A 79 4.52 19.60 -8.11
N VAL A 80 5.82 19.39 -7.94
CA VAL A 80 6.53 18.19 -8.41
C VAL A 80 6.89 17.22 -7.27
N GLU A 81 6.39 17.45 -6.05
CA GLU A 81 6.61 16.54 -4.94
C GLU A 81 5.92 15.18 -5.18
N LEU A 82 6.45 14.11 -4.58
CA LEU A 82 5.90 12.76 -4.73
C LEU A 82 4.46 12.67 -4.18
N ASN A 83 4.23 13.30 -3.04
CA ASN A 83 2.94 13.36 -2.37
C ASN A 83 2.27 14.69 -2.67
N TYR A 84 1.21 14.66 -3.46
CA TYR A 84 0.54 15.89 -3.89
C TYR A 84 -0.26 16.53 -2.76
N THR A 85 -0.17 17.87 -2.68
CA THR A 85 -1.10 18.70 -1.94
C THR A 85 -1.70 19.75 -2.87
N ALA A 86 -2.98 20.05 -2.65
CA ALA A 86 -3.72 20.99 -3.50
C ALA A 86 -2.95 22.29 -3.64
N THR A 87 -2.52 22.58 -4.87
CA THR A 87 -1.64 23.71 -5.19
C THR A 87 -2.36 24.61 -6.17
N GLN A 88 -2.40 25.90 -5.87
CA GLN A 88 -3.08 26.87 -6.72
C GLN A 88 -2.42 26.92 -8.12
N ASP A 89 -3.23 27.06 -9.15
CA ASP A 89 -2.82 27.16 -10.57
C ASP A 89 -2.06 25.94 -11.11
N ASP A 90 -2.16 24.80 -10.42
CA ASP A 90 -1.51 23.55 -10.79
C ASP A 90 -2.41 22.69 -11.71
N GLU A 91 -1.81 21.96 -12.66
CA GLU A 91 -2.55 21.15 -13.65
C GLU A 91 -3.48 20.10 -13.03
N ILE A 92 -3.16 19.64 -11.81
CA ILE A 92 -3.96 18.65 -11.09
C ILE A 92 -5.29 19.24 -10.61
N GLU A 93 -5.37 20.55 -10.38
CA GLU A 93 -6.64 21.21 -10.06
C GLU A 93 -7.56 21.28 -11.28
N GLU A 94 -7.04 21.31 -12.50
CA GLU A 94 -7.86 21.17 -13.71
C GLU A 94 -8.44 19.76 -13.84
N LEU A 95 -7.70 18.72 -13.43
CA LEU A 95 -8.23 17.36 -13.32
C LEU A 95 -9.32 17.27 -12.24
N PHE A 96 -9.12 17.89 -11.08
CA PHE A 96 -10.14 17.98 -10.02
C PHE A 96 -11.42 18.61 -10.56
N GLU A 97 -11.29 19.72 -11.26
CA GLU A 97 -12.42 20.46 -11.78
C GLU A 97 -13.13 19.72 -12.94
N LEU A 98 -12.40 18.98 -13.79
CA LEU A 98 -12.98 18.06 -14.77
C LEU A 98 -13.85 17.02 -14.07
N LEU A 99 -13.28 16.29 -13.11
CA LEU A 99 -13.98 15.21 -12.41
C LEU A 99 -15.14 15.72 -11.57
N ARG A 100 -15.02 16.90 -10.94
CA ARG A 100 -16.13 17.58 -10.25
C ARG A 100 -17.29 17.85 -11.22
N THR A 101 -16.99 18.43 -12.38
CA THR A 101 -18.01 18.72 -13.40
C THR A 101 -18.71 17.45 -13.89
N VAL A 102 -17.98 16.34 -14.05
CA VAL A 102 -18.58 15.07 -14.44
C VAL A 102 -19.45 14.52 -13.31
N LYS A 103 -18.99 14.57 -12.06
CA LYS A 103 -19.78 14.11 -10.90
C LYS A 103 -21.07 14.93 -10.72
N ASP A 104 -21.03 16.23 -10.96
CA ASP A 104 -22.22 17.09 -10.92
C ASP A 104 -23.24 16.71 -12.01
N LYS A 105 -22.76 16.31 -13.20
CA LYS A 105 -23.61 15.89 -14.33
C LYS A 105 -24.06 14.42 -14.23
N ILE A 106 -23.27 13.57 -13.58
CA ILE A 106 -23.52 12.14 -13.39
C ILE A 106 -23.33 11.82 -11.90
N PRO A 107 -24.37 12.06 -11.07
CA PRO A 107 -24.28 11.90 -9.62
C PRO A 107 -23.94 10.47 -9.16
N ASP A 108 -24.27 9.47 -9.97
CA ASP A 108 -23.96 8.06 -9.71
C ASP A 108 -22.48 7.70 -10.00
N LEU A 109 -21.62 8.67 -10.35
CA LEU A 109 -20.20 8.41 -10.57
C LEU A 109 -19.51 8.03 -9.24
N GLU A 110 -18.92 6.84 -9.21
CA GLU A 110 -18.29 6.26 -8.02
C GLU A 110 -16.78 6.11 -8.14
N ALA A 111 -16.25 6.01 -9.37
CA ALA A 111 -14.86 5.64 -9.60
C ALA A 111 -14.22 6.28 -10.83
N VAL A 112 -12.88 6.29 -10.86
CA VAL A 112 -12.04 6.81 -11.95
C VAL A 112 -11.03 5.75 -12.38
N SER A 113 -11.04 5.36 -13.65
CA SER A 113 -10.06 4.44 -14.25
C SER A 113 -8.82 5.18 -14.72
N VAL A 114 -7.63 4.66 -14.39
CA VAL A 114 -6.32 5.23 -14.72
C VAL A 114 -5.38 4.13 -15.21
N GLY A 115 -4.70 4.38 -16.34
CA GLY A 115 -3.77 3.43 -16.96
C GLY A 115 -2.33 3.47 -16.47
N ALA A 116 -2.04 3.95 -15.25
CA ALA A 116 -0.66 4.02 -14.75
C ALA A 116 -0.13 2.62 -14.38
N ILE A 117 1.11 2.29 -14.76
CA ILE A 117 1.75 1.00 -14.43
C ILE A 117 2.77 1.15 -13.29
N LEU A 118 3.75 2.07 -13.36
CA LEU A 118 4.79 2.21 -12.33
C LEU A 118 4.99 3.63 -11.79
N SER A 119 4.50 4.67 -12.47
CA SER A 119 4.64 6.06 -12.02
C SER A 119 3.87 6.40 -10.74
N SER A 120 4.58 6.45 -9.60
CA SER A 120 3.96 6.78 -8.30
C SER A 120 3.49 8.24 -8.28
N TYR A 121 4.20 9.10 -9.02
CA TYR A 121 3.86 10.50 -9.24
C TYR A 121 2.45 10.68 -9.81
N GLN A 122 2.08 9.89 -10.83
CA GLN A 122 0.77 9.94 -11.46
C GLN A 122 -0.32 9.39 -10.53
N ARG A 123 -0.04 8.25 -9.87
CA ARG A 123 -0.98 7.59 -8.97
C ARG A 123 -1.41 8.50 -7.81
N THR A 124 -0.45 9.06 -7.07
CA THR A 124 -0.74 9.86 -5.86
C THR A 124 -1.58 11.09 -6.17
N ARG A 125 -1.38 11.71 -7.34
CA ARG A 125 -2.16 12.87 -7.80
C ARG A 125 -3.61 12.52 -8.10
N VAL A 126 -3.85 11.44 -8.84
CA VAL A 126 -5.23 11.02 -9.13
C VAL A 126 -5.92 10.53 -7.86
N GLU A 127 -5.22 9.80 -6.98
CA GLU A 127 -5.74 9.41 -5.66
C GLU A 127 -6.11 10.62 -4.80
N ASN A 128 -5.29 11.69 -4.80
CA ASN A 128 -5.60 12.92 -4.08
C ASN A 128 -6.90 13.57 -4.58
N VAL A 129 -7.03 13.75 -5.89
CA VAL A 129 -8.22 14.33 -6.53
C VAL A 129 -9.46 13.48 -6.22
N CYS A 130 -9.37 12.17 -6.41
CA CYS A 130 -10.46 11.24 -6.17
C CYS A 130 -10.87 11.22 -4.69
N SER A 131 -9.90 11.24 -3.76
CA SER A 131 -10.16 11.32 -2.32
C SER A 131 -10.98 12.56 -1.95
N ARG A 132 -10.62 13.74 -2.49
CA ARG A 132 -11.38 15.00 -2.27
C ARG A 132 -12.80 14.95 -2.84
N LEU A 133 -13.00 14.19 -3.91
CA LEU A 133 -14.30 14.01 -4.56
C LEU A 133 -15.07 12.79 -4.04
N GLY A 134 -14.52 11.99 -3.12
CA GLY A 134 -15.13 10.74 -2.68
C GLY A 134 -15.31 9.70 -3.80
N LEU A 135 -14.34 9.63 -4.72
CA LEU A 135 -14.28 8.66 -5.82
C LEU A 135 -13.20 7.61 -5.54
N VAL A 136 -13.39 6.39 -6.05
CA VAL A 136 -12.40 5.29 -5.97
C VAL A 136 -11.54 5.27 -7.24
N VAL A 137 -10.21 5.15 -7.09
CA VAL A 137 -9.32 4.96 -8.24
C VAL A 137 -9.28 3.48 -8.63
N LEU A 138 -9.37 3.19 -9.94
CA LEU A 138 -9.26 1.86 -10.53
C LEU A 138 -8.00 1.81 -11.40
N SER A 139 -6.93 1.20 -10.90
CA SER A 139 -5.61 1.14 -11.54
C SER A 139 -5.10 -0.30 -11.53
N TYR A 140 -5.72 -1.16 -12.33
CA TYR A 140 -5.46 -2.59 -12.39
C TYR A 140 -4.08 -2.94 -12.95
N LEU A 141 -3.47 -2.03 -13.72
CA LEU A 141 -2.13 -2.25 -14.29
C LEU A 141 -0.99 -1.91 -13.32
N TRP A 142 -1.33 -1.26 -12.20
CA TRP A 142 -0.35 -0.73 -11.25
C TRP A 142 0.51 -1.84 -10.63
N GLN A 143 1.84 -1.64 -10.64
CA GLN A 143 2.86 -2.55 -10.10
C GLN A 143 2.84 -3.97 -10.72
N ARG A 144 2.25 -4.15 -11.91
CA ARG A 144 2.38 -5.39 -12.69
C ARG A 144 3.80 -5.51 -13.26
N ASP A 145 4.27 -6.75 -13.42
CA ASP A 145 5.48 -7.04 -14.20
C ASP A 145 5.30 -6.58 -15.65
N GLN A 146 6.25 -5.81 -16.17
CA GLN A 146 6.12 -5.20 -17.49
C GLN A 146 6.22 -6.21 -18.63
N ALA A 147 7.01 -7.28 -18.48
CA ALA A 147 7.19 -8.28 -19.53
C ALA A 147 5.94 -9.16 -19.65
N GLU A 148 5.40 -9.59 -18.50
CA GLU A 148 4.13 -10.30 -18.39
C GLU A 148 2.99 -9.45 -18.95
N LEU A 149 2.85 -8.20 -18.47
CA LEU A 149 1.77 -7.31 -18.89
C LEU A 149 1.80 -7.00 -20.39
N MET A 150 2.98 -6.71 -20.96
CA MET A 150 3.11 -6.52 -22.42
C MET A 150 2.75 -7.81 -23.17
N GLY A 151 3.15 -8.98 -22.65
CA GLY A 151 2.76 -10.27 -23.21
C GLY A 151 1.24 -10.46 -23.24
N GLU A 152 0.55 -10.16 -22.14
CA GLU A 152 -0.92 -10.22 -22.05
C GLU A 152 -1.59 -9.24 -23.01
N MET A 153 -1.10 -8.00 -23.11
CA MET A 153 -1.59 -7.02 -24.09
C MET A 153 -1.41 -7.52 -25.52
N CYS A 154 -0.26 -8.11 -25.84
CA CYS A 154 0.03 -8.68 -27.16
C CYS A 154 -0.90 -9.85 -27.50
N LEU A 155 -1.18 -10.74 -26.54
CA LEU A 155 -2.13 -11.86 -26.71
C LEU A 155 -3.54 -11.36 -27.05
N MET A 156 -3.93 -10.22 -26.47
CA MET A 156 -5.23 -9.58 -26.74
C MET A 156 -5.20 -8.63 -27.95
N SER A 157 -4.07 -8.47 -28.62
CA SER A 157 -3.88 -7.55 -29.75
C SER A 157 -3.93 -8.25 -31.10
N LYS A 158 -4.22 -7.47 -32.16
CA LYS A 158 -4.16 -7.92 -33.55
C LYS A 158 -2.70 -8.15 -33.97
N ASP A 159 -2.41 -9.31 -34.53
CA ASP A 159 -1.19 -9.54 -35.30
C ASP A 159 -1.46 -9.21 -36.77
N VAL A 160 -0.95 -8.05 -37.19
CA VAL A 160 -1.20 -7.45 -38.52
C VAL A 160 -0.54 -8.26 -39.64
N ASN A 161 0.44 -9.10 -39.32
CA ASN A 161 1.17 -9.91 -40.31
C ASN A 161 0.63 -11.35 -40.42
N ASN A 162 -0.31 -11.75 -39.56
CA ASN A 162 -0.78 -13.13 -39.44
C ASN A 162 -2.31 -13.25 -39.60
N VAL A 163 -2.88 -12.35 -40.42
CA VAL A 163 -4.32 -12.15 -40.62
C VAL A 163 -5.01 -13.41 -41.18
N GLU A 164 -4.30 -14.25 -41.93
CA GLU A 164 -4.86 -15.44 -42.59
C GLU A 164 -5.29 -16.56 -41.61
N ASN A 165 -4.71 -16.62 -40.41
CA ASN A 165 -5.00 -17.67 -39.42
C ASN A 165 -5.99 -17.23 -38.32
N ASP A 166 -6.35 -15.96 -38.24
CA ASP A 166 -7.20 -15.42 -37.18
C ASP A 166 -8.49 -14.83 -37.75
N THR A 167 -9.49 -15.70 -37.89
CA THR A 167 -10.86 -15.36 -38.32
C THR A 167 -11.57 -14.33 -37.43
N ASN A 168 -10.99 -14.01 -36.25
CA ASN A 168 -11.49 -12.99 -35.31
C ASN A 168 -10.55 -11.76 -35.19
N SER A 169 -9.52 -11.64 -36.03
CA SER A 169 -8.56 -10.51 -36.01
C SER A 169 -9.24 -9.13 -36.09
N GLY A 170 -10.44 -9.03 -36.68
CA GLY A 170 -11.18 -7.77 -36.80
C GLY A 170 -11.62 -7.12 -35.48
N ASN A 171 -11.62 -7.83 -34.34
CA ASN A 171 -12.25 -7.37 -33.10
C ASN A 171 -11.36 -7.44 -31.84
N LYS A 172 -10.05 -7.61 -32.02
CA LYS A 172 -9.03 -7.56 -30.95
C LYS A 172 -8.50 -6.13 -30.75
N PHE A 173 -7.65 -5.94 -29.75
CA PHE A 173 -7.00 -4.66 -29.48
C PHE A 173 -6.08 -4.25 -30.64
N ASP A 174 -6.14 -3.01 -31.09
CA ASP A 174 -5.30 -2.48 -32.17
C ASP A 174 -4.59 -1.20 -31.71
N ALA A 175 -3.50 -1.38 -30.96
CA ALA A 175 -2.66 -0.27 -30.52
C ALA A 175 -1.43 -0.12 -31.42
N ARG A 176 -1.19 1.10 -31.91
CA ARG A 176 -0.10 1.45 -32.82
C ARG A 176 0.89 2.40 -32.18
N ILE A 177 2.18 2.19 -32.40
CA ILE A 177 3.22 3.13 -31.97
C ILE A 177 3.07 4.44 -32.75
N ILE A 178 2.97 5.57 -32.03
CA ILE A 178 2.86 6.90 -32.62
C ILE A 178 4.02 7.84 -32.25
N LYS A 179 4.80 7.49 -31.23
CA LYS A 179 5.99 8.23 -30.80
C LYS A 179 7.04 7.23 -30.36
N VAL A 180 8.30 7.51 -30.65
CA VAL A 180 9.45 6.82 -30.08
C VAL A 180 10.53 7.83 -29.69
N ALA A 181 11.11 7.64 -28.51
CA ALA A 181 12.09 8.54 -27.90
C ALA A 181 13.12 7.76 -27.05
N ALA A 182 13.59 6.61 -27.53
CA ALA A 182 14.58 5.79 -26.83
C ALA A 182 15.60 5.16 -27.76
N ILE A 183 16.78 4.88 -27.21
CA ILE A 183 17.89 4.26 -27.93
C ILE A 183 17.45 2.94 -28.60
N GLY A 184 17.79 2.81 -29.88
CA GLY A 184 17.42 1.64 -30.68
C GLY A 184 15.99 1.67 -31.24
N LEU A 185 15.14 2.62 -30.83
CA LEU A 185 13.89 2.91 -31.49
C LEU A 185 14.06 4.03 -32.53
N ASN A 186 13.40 3.89 -33.70
CA ASN A 186 13.47 4.89 -34.76
C ASN A 186 12.18 4.89 -35.60
N GLU A 187 12.14 5.77 -36.60
CA GLU A 187 11.00 5.99 -37.51
C GLU A 187 10.39 4.71 -38.13
N LYS A 188 11.16 3.62 -38.27
CA LYS A 188 10.63 2.36 -38.81
C LYS A 188 9.60 1.71 -37.90
N HIS A 189 9.65 1.98 -36.60
CA HIS A 189 8.74 1.40 -35.60
C HIS A 189 7.39 2.11 -35.53
N LEU A 190 7.29 3.33 -36.06
CA LEU A 190 6.02 4.08 -36.11
C LEU A 190 4.99 3.31 -36.94
N GLY A 191 3.80 3.12 -36.36
CA GLY A 191 2.69 2.37 -36.95
C GLY A 191 2.73 0.86 -36.70
N MET A 192 3.78 0.32 -36.08
CA MET A 192 3.83 -1.09 -35.69
C MET A 192 2.83 -1.38 -34.56
N SER A 193 2.28 -2.60 -34.53
CA SER A 193 1.43 -3.08 -33.43
C SER A 193 2.26 -3.58 -32.25
N LEU A 194 1.62 -3.75 -31.08
CA LEU A 194 2.30 -4.25 -29.88
C LEU A 194 2.98 -5.62 -30.09
N PRO A 195 2.34 -6.64 -30.72
CA PRO A 195 3.00 -7.93 -30.96
C PRO A 195 4.27 -7.83 -31.81
N MET A 196 4.30 -6.92 -32.80
CA MET A 196 5.49 -6.69 -33.62
C MET A 196 6.61 -6.03 -32.83
N MET A 197 6.25 -5.14 -31.89
CA MET A 197 7.21 -4.40 -31.07
C MET A 197 7.77 -5.23 -29.90
N GLN A 198 7.02 -6.18 -29.36
CA GLN A 198 7.40 -6.91 -28.16
C GLN A 198 8.81 -7.53 -28.23
N PRO A 199 9.23 -8.25 -29.29
CA PRO A 199 10.58 -8.80 -29.36
C PRO A 199 11.68 -7.73 -29.40
N VAL A 200 11.39 -6.59 -30.05
CA VAL A 200 12.30 -5.45 -30.11
C VAL A 200 12.47 -4.84 -28.73
N LEU A 201 11.36 -4.60 -28.02
CA LEU A 201 11.35 -4.02 -26.68
C LEU A 201 12.03 -4.93 -25.65
N GLN A 202 11.81 -6.25 -25.71
CA GLN A 202 12.51 -7.21 -24.85
C GLN A 202 14.03 -7.18 -25.06
N LYS A 203 14.48 -7.11 -26.32
CA LYS A 203 15.90 -6.98 -26.63
C LYS A 203 16.48 -5.66 -26.13
N LEU A 204 15.77 -4.55 -26.30
CA LEU A 204 16.22 -3.23 -25.82
C LEU A 204 16.22 -3.14 -24.29
N ASN A 205 15.29 -3.80 -23.62
CA ASN A 205 15.29 -3.91 -22.17
C ASN A 205 16.55 -4.65 -21.67
N GLN A 206 16.93 -5.76 -22.30
CA GLN A 206 18.15 -6.49 -21.94
C GLN A 206 19.44 -5.69 -22.18
N LEU A 207 19.48 -4.89 -23.25
CA LEU A 207 20.68 -4.14 -23.64
C LEU A 207 20.81 -2.78 -22.93
N TYR A 208 19.70 -2.09 -22.74
CA TYR A 208 19.66 -0.68 -22.34
C TYR A 208 18.66 -0.39 -21.22
N GLN A 209 18.01 -1.41 -20.65
CA GLN A 209 16.99 -1.27 -19.60
C GLN A 209 15.78 -0.39 -19.98
N VAL A 210 15.52 -0.25 -21.28
CA VAL A 210 14.29 0.38 -21.80
C VAL A 210 13.06 -0.27 -21.17
N HIS A 211 12.10 0.52 -20.69
CA HIS A 211 10.87 -0.02 -20.14
C HIS A 211 10.03 -0.67 -21.24
N ILE A 212 9.71 -1.95 -21.04
CA ILE A 212 8.98 -2.77 -22.04
C ILE A 212 7.59 -2.17 -22.29
N CYS A 213 6.95 -1.60 -21.28
CA CYS A 213 5.65 -0.94 -21.42
C CYS A 213 5.74 0.55 -21.76
N GLY A 214 6.93 1.13 -21.95
CA GLY A 214 7.08 2.55 -22.32
C GLY A 214 6.80 3.55 -21.19
N GLU A 215 6.90 3.12 -19.93
CA GLU A 215 6.64 3.95 -18.74
C GLU A 215 7.57 5.18 -18.62
N GLY A 216 8.79 5.10 -19.15
CA GLY A 216 9.76 6.19 -19.17
C GLY A 216 9.53 7.20 -20.29
N GLY A 217 8.44 7.06 -21.06
CA GLY A 217 8.18 7.87 -22.25
C GLY A 217 8.94 7.38 -23.48
N GLU A 218 9.48 6.15 -23.46
CA GLU A 218 10.28 5.60 -24.56
C GLU A 218 9.48 5.45 -25.85
N PHE A 219 8.18 5.24 -25.74
CA PHE A 219 7.25 5.26 -26.85
C PHE A 219 5.82 5.59 -26.38
N GLU A 220 5.01 6.14 -27.28
CA GLU A 220 3.58 6.31 -27.06
C GLU A 220 2.78 5.52 -28.10
N THR A 221 1.52 5.24 -27.76
CA THR A 221 0.62 4.46 -28.61
C THR A 221 -0.70 5.18 -28.83
N MET A 222 -1.40 4.78 -29.89
CA MET A 222 -2.81 5.12 -30.11
C MET A 222 -3.61 3.86 -30.41
N VAL A 223 -4.74 3.72 -29.72
CA VAL A 223 -5.67 2.60 -29.89
C VAL A 223 -6.68 2.93 -30.98
N LEU A 224 -6.72 2.09 -32.02
CA LEU A 224 -7.62 2.22 -33.15
C LEU A 224 -8.87 1.34 -33.01
N ASP A 225 -8.74 0.20 -32.34
CA ASP A 225 -9.84 -0.72 -32.05
C ASP A 225 -9.63 -1.43 -30.71
N ALA A 226 -10.72 -1.78 -30.05
CA ALA A 226 -10.72 -2.58 -28.82
C ALA A 226 -12.00 -3.42 -28.71
N PRO A 227 -11.99 -4.54 -27.97
CA PRO A 227 -13.16 -5.42 -27.84
C PRO A 227 -14.45 -4.75 -27.36
N PHE A 228 -14.35 -3.65 -26.62
CA PHE A 228 -15.49 -2.88 -26.10
C PHE A 228 -15.87 -1.66 -26.96
N PHE A 229 -15.28 -1.50 -28.15
CA PHE A 229 -15.69 -0.49 -29.14
C PHE A 229 -16.96 -0.97 -29.84
N GLN A 230 -18.09 -0.80 -29.15
CA GLN A 230 -19.36 -1.36 -29.52
C GLN A 230 -19.92 -0.80 -30.83
N HIS A 231 -19.72 0.50 -31.08
CA HIS A 231 -20.41 1.25 -32.14
C HIS A 231 -19.54 1.52 -33.38
N GLY A 232 -18.25 1.21 -33.33
CA GLY A 232 -17.34 1.37 -34.46
C GLY A 232 -15.88 1.47 -34.03
N TYR A 233 -14.98 1.41 -35.00
CA TYR A 233 -13.54 1.47 -34.79
C TYR A 233 -12.90 2.48 -35.76
N LEU A 234 -11.61 2.73 -35.58
CA LEU A 234 -10.82 3.62 -36.44
C LEU A 234 -10.04 2.80 -37.45
N GLU A 235 -10.40 2.90 -38.72
CA GLU A 235 -9.62 2.32 -39.81
C GLU A 235 -8.46 3.25 -40.16
N LEU A 236 -7.24 2.72 -40.17
CA LEU A 236 -6.04 3.46 -40.55
C LEU A 236 -6.00 3.64 -42.07
N ILE A 237 -5.99 4.89 -42.53
CA ILE A 237 -5.86 5.24 -43.96
C ILE A 237 -4.39 5.48 -44.31
N ASP A 238 -3.70 6.27 -43.49
CA ASP A 238 -2.34 6.73 -43.79
C ASP A 238 -1.59 7.09 -42.50
N ILE A 239 -0.26 7.07 -42.56
CA ILE A 239 0.65 7.44 -41.47
C ILE A 239 1.57 8.55 -41.96
N VAL A 240 1.39 9.76 -41.42
CA VAL A 240 2.26 10.90 -41.70
C VAL A 240 3.34 10.96 -40.62
N LYS A 241 4.58 10.65 -41.00
CA LYS A 241 5.72 10.65 -40.07
C LYS A 241 6.35 12.03 -39.99
N CYS A 242 6.62 12.48 -38.77
CA CYS A 242 7.28 13.74 -38.45
C CYS A 242 8.49 13.42 -37.57
N SER A 243 9.68 13.78 -38.01
CA SER A 243 10.92 13.54 -37.25
C SER A 243 11.47 14.88 -36.77
N ASP A 244 11.73 14.99 -35.47
CA ASP A 244 12.41 16.14 -34.87
C ASP A 244 13.60 15.65 -34.03
N GLY A 245 14.79 15.70 -34.62
CA GLY A 245 16.01 15.22 -33.97
C GLY A 245 15.97 13.73 -33.62
N GLU A 246 16.17 13.41 -32.34
CA GLU A 246 16.20 12.04 -31.79
C GLU A 246 14.80 11.50 -31.46
N VAL A 247 13.75 12.33 -31.53
CA VAL A 247 12.36 11.95 -31.28
C VAL A 247 11.62 11.81 -32.62
N HIS A 248 10.95 10.67 -32.81
CA HIS A 248 10.17 10.42 -34.00
C HIS A 248 8.69 10.27 -33.64
N ASN A 249 7.84 11.01 -34.34
CA ASN A 249 6.39 11.08 -34.12
C ASN A 249 5.63 10.72 -35.40
N ALA A 250 4.39 10.25 -35.24
CA ALA A 250 3.49 9.92 -36.35
C ALA A 250 2.08 10.46 -36.10
N ARG A 251 1.52 11.12 -37.11
CA ARG A 251 0.10 11.47 -37.16
C ARG A 251 -0.64 10.40 -37.97
N LEU A 252 -1.60 9.74 -37.32
CA LEU A 252 -2.44 8.73 -37.96
C LEU A 252 -3.64 9.40 -38.62
N LYS A 253 -3.79 9.20 -39.93
CA LYS A 253 -5.00 9.58 -40.66
C LYS A 253 -5.95 8.40 -40.62
N VAL A 254 -7.09 8.58 -39.96
CA VAL A 254 -8.06 7.49 -39.75
C VAL A 254 -9.44 7.83 -40.31
N LYS A 255 -10.24 6.79 -40.52
CA LYS A 255 -11.67 6.90 -40.84
C LYS A 255 -12.47 6.08 -39.85
N PHE A 256 -13.50 6.69 -39.28
CA PHE A 256 -14.45 5.97 -38.45
C PHE A 256 -15.24 4.95 -39.29
N GLN A 257 -15.23 3.70 -38.85
CA GLN A 257 -16.00 2.62 -39.44
C GLN A 257 -17.05 2.12 -38.45
N PRO A 258 -18.35 2.28 -38.75
CA PRO A 258 -19.41 1.84 -37.85
C PRO A 258 -19.43 0.32 -37.74
N ARG A 259 -19.66 -0.16 -36.52
CA ARG A 259 -19.82 -1.59 -36.18
C ARG A 259 -20.90 -1.70 -35.11
N ASN A 260 -21.48 -2.88 -34.94
CA ASN A 260 -22.32 -3.14 -33.78
C ASN A 260 -21.90 -4.48 -33.17
N LEU A 261 -21.21 -4.43 -32.03
CA LEU A 261 -20.81 -5.63 -31.30
C LEU A 261 -21.89 -6.03 -30.27
N SER A 262 -22.20 -7.31 -30.23
CA SER A 262 -23.09 -7.88 -29.22
C SER A 262 -22.45 -7.89 -27.83
N LYS A 263 -23.26 -7.80 -26.76
CA LYS A 263 -22.78 -7.94 -25.38
C LYS A 263 -22.13 -9.32 -25.11
N SER A 264 -22.65 -10.38 -25.74
CA SER A 264 -22.08 -11.73 -25.62
C SER A 264 -20.66 -11.83 -26.20
N PHE A 265 -20.37 -11.08 -27.28
CA PHE A 265 -19.00 -10.98 -27.80
C PHE A 265 -18.04 -10.40 -26.75
N LEU A 266 -18.42 -9.28 -26.13
CA LEU A 266 -17.60 -8.64 -25.09
C LEU A 266 -17.38 -9.58 -23.90
N LEU A 267 -18.43 -10.29 -23.44
CA LEU A 267 -18.31 -11.25 -22.34
C LEU A 267 -17.31 -12.37 -22.67
N ASN A 268 -17.37 -12.94 -23.88
CA ASN A 268 -16.41 -13.96 -24.31
C ASN A 268 -14.96 -13.42 -24.34
N GLN A 269 -14.77 -12.15 -24.73
CA GLN A 269 -13.45 -11.51 -24.74
C GLN A 269 -12.95 -11.23 -23.31
N LEU A 270 -13.85 -10.82 -22.41
CA LEU A 270 -13.53 -10.66 -20.99
C LEU A 270 -13.14 -11.99 -20.35
N ASP A 271 -13.80 -13.10 -20.70
CA ASP A 271 -13.46 -14.43 -20.19
C ASP A 271 -12.06 -14.88 -20.58
N GLN A 272 -11.58 -14.45 -21.76
CA GLN A 272 -10.25 -14.76 -22.27
C GLN A 272 -9.16 -13.78 -21.79
N LEU A 273 -9.53 -12.62 -21.22
CA LEU A 273 -8.59 -11.63 -20.73
C LEU A 273 -7.75 -12.23 -19.59
N PRO A 274 -6.41 -12.32 -19.74
CA PRO A 274 -5.53 -12.77 -18.68
C PRO A 274 -5.67 -11.90 -17.43
N VAL A 275 -5.63 -12.52 -16.26
CA VAL A 275 -5.65 -11.85 -14.96
C VAL A 275 -4.53 -12.46 -14.12
N PRO A 276 -3.73 -11.65 -13.41
CA PRO A 276 -2.66 -12.17 -12.59
C PRO A 276 -3.23 -13.06 -11.49
N SER A 277 -2.47 -14.09 -11.14
CA SER A 277 -2.79 -14.94 -9.99
C SER A 277 -2.78 -14.11 -8.69
N ILE A 278 -3.68 -14.45 -7.77
CA ILE A 278 -3.71 -13.86 -6.42
C ILE A 278 -2.41 -14.15 -5.67
N PHE A 279 -1.90 -15.38 -5.81
CA PHE A 279 -0.64 -15.80 -5.23
C PHE A 279 0.47 -15.71 -6.28
N GLY A 280 1.59 -15.08 -5.93
CA GLY A 280 2.81 -15.17 -6.72
C GLY A 280 3.36 -16.60 -6.71
N ASN A 281 4.26 -16.95 -7.63
CA ASN A 281 4.75 -18.33 -7.82
C ASN A 281 5.25 -18.97 -6.51
N ASN A 282 6.10 -18.27 -5.76
CA ASN A 282 6.63 -18.78 -4.48
C ASN A 282 5.51 -19.01 -3.44
N TRP A 283 4.49 -18.15 -3.42
CA TRP A 283 3.35 -18.23 -2.52
C TRP A 283 2.38 -19.35 -2.90
N GLN A 284 2.23 -19.63 -4.20
CA GLN A 284 1.45 -20.77 -4.66
C GLN A 284 2.04 -22.08 -4.14
N ASP A 285 3.36 -22.25 -4.22
CA ASP A 285 4.02 -23.44 -3.67
C ASP A 285 3.75 -23.60 -2.17
N LEU A 286 3.78 -22.49 -1.42
CA LEU A 286 3.47 -22.51 0.01
C LEU A 286 2.01 -22.93 0.26
N THR A 287 1.03 -22.34 -0.44
CA THR A 287 -0.40 -22.72 -0.29
C THR A 287 -0.68 -24.19 -0.63
N GLN A 288 0.04 -24.76 -1.61
CA GLN A 288 -0.13 -26.16 -2.01
C GLN A 288 0.46 -27.14 -0.99
N ASN A 289 1.54 -26.76 -0.29
CA ASN A 289 2.23 -27.61 0.67
C ASN A 289 1.62 -27.57 2.07
N LEU A 290 0.83 -26.55 2.41
CA LEU A 290 0.18 -26.44 3.72
C LEU A 290 -1.16 -27.19 3.78
N PRO A 291 -1.50 -27.77 4.95
CA PRO A 291 -2.79 -28.42 5.14
C PRO A 291 -3.93 -27.42 4.98
N LYS A 292 -4.94 -27.79 4.18
CA LYS A 292 -6.12 -26.95 3.95
C LYS A 292 -7.03 -26.99 5.17
N GLN A 293 -7.13 -25.85 5.85
CA GLN A 293 -7.99 -25.70 7.02
C GLN A 293 -9.34 -25.08 6.63
N GLN A 294 -10.43 -25.74 7.03
CA GLN A 294 -11.78 -25.18 6.90
C GLN A 294 -12.14 -24.33 8.12
N ALA A 295 -13.04 -23.38 7.93
CA ALA A 295 -13.60 -22.60 9.03
C ALA A 295 -14.37 -23.53 9.98
N LYS A 296 -14.01 -23.52 11.26
CA LYS A 296 -14.80 -24.18 12.30
C LYS A 296 -15.85 -23.19 12.81
N THR A 297 -17.12 -23.56 12.73
CA THR A 297 -18.21 -22.83 13.41
C THR A 297 -18.24 -23.23 14.88
N GLY A 298 -17.60 -22.44 15.73
CA GLY A 298 -17.69 -22.58 17.18
C GLY A 298 -17.49 -21.24 17.85
N GLU A 299 -18.57 -20.62 18.32
CA GLU A 299 -18.48 -19.47 19.21
C GLU A 299 -17.92 -19.94 20.55
N GLN A 300 -16.63 -19.71 20.80
CA GLN A 300 -16.12 -19.78 22.16
C GLN A 300 -16.56 -18.52 22.90
N ARG A 301 -17.48 -18.67 23.84
CA ARG A 301 -17.86 -17.61 24.77
C ARG A 301 -16.68 -17.32 25.69
N PHE A 302 -16.10 -16.14 25.57
CA PHE A 302 -15.12 -15.64 26.52
C PHE A 302 -15.86 -15.17 27.78
N GLU A 303 -15.63 -15.84 28.91
CA GLU A 303 -16.11 -15.39 30.22
C GLU A 303 -15.13 -14.35 30.81
N ASN A 304 -15.63 -13.12 30.92
CA ASN A 304 -14.90 -11.99 31.50
C ASN A 304 -14.90 -12.08 33.03
N HIS A 305 -13.72 -12.34 33.60
CA HIS A 305 -13.40 -11.98 34.98
C HIS A 305 -12.26 -10.97 34.91
N MET A 306 -12.60 -9.68 34.96
CA MET A 306 -11.63 -8.60 34.75
C MET A 306 -11.22 -7.91 36.06
N SER A 307 -9.97 -7.48 36.09
CA SER A 307 -9.48 -6.45 37.00
C SER A 307 -9.99 -5.07 36.55
N ASN A 308 -10.43 -4.23 37.48
CA ASN A 308 -10.91 -2.87 37.21
C ASN A 308 -9.77 -1.85 37.00
N ALA A 309 -8.52 -2.24 37.24
CA ALA A 309 -7.38 -1.32 37.15
C ALA A 309 -6.93 -1.14 35.71
N LEU A 310 -6.80 0.11 35.28
CA LEU A 310 -6.35 0.49 33.94
C LEU A 310 -4.95 1.10 33.96
N PRO A 311 -4.15 0.91 32.89
CA PRO A 311 -2.97 1.70 32.67
C PRO A 311 -3.34 3.17 32.48
N GLN A 312 -2.60 4.05 33.13
CA GLN A 312 -2.67 5.49 32.84
C GLN A 312 -1.98 5.79 31.51
N THR A 313 -2.36 6.92 30.90
CA THR A 313 -1.67 7.44 29.72
C THR A 313 -0.21 7.71 30.05
N THR A 314 0.69 7.15 29.24
CA THR A 314 2.14 7.30 29.39
C THR A 314 2.70 8.07 28.22
N ILE A 315 3.62 8.99 28.52
CA ILE A 315 4.35 9.78 27.53
C ILE A 315 5.83 9.50 27.78
N ASN A 316 6.49 8.89 26.81
CA ASN A 316 7.90 8.53 26.91
C ASN A 316 8.66 9.01 25.67
N LYS A 317 9.79 9.67 25.88
CA LYS A 317 10.61 10.21 24.79
C LYS A 317 11.86 9.36 24.67
N THR A 318 12.04 8.70 23.53
CA THR A 318 13.25 7.95 23.22
C THR A 318 13.91 8.53 21.99
N ASN A 319 15.13 9.04 22.13
CA ASN A 319 15.88 9.73 21.08
C ASN A 319 15.03 10.80 20.35
N ASP A 320 14.69 10.51 19.09
CA ASP A 320 13.96 11.36 18.16
C ASP A 320 12.47 11.00 18.03
N LYS A 321 11.94 10.18 18.95
CA LYS A 321 10.55 9.74 18.95
C LYS A 321 9.88 9.99 20.30
N LEU A 322 8.59 10.29 20.23
CA LEU A 322 7.70 10.39 21.38
C LEU A 322 6.66 9.27 21.29
N TYR A 323 6.57 8.46 22.32
CA TYR A 323 5.61 7.39 22.48
C TYR A 323 4.53 7.86 23.43
N ILE A 324 3.29 7.92 22.94
CA ILE A 324 2.12 8.25 23.74
C ILE A 324 1.27 6.99 23.77
N SER A 325 1.20 6.31 24.91
CA SER A 325 0.53 5.01 25.03
C SER A 325 -0.63 5.05 26.01
N ASN A 326 -1.58 4.13 25.84
CA ASN A 326 -2.71 3.91 26.76
C ASN A 326 -3.66 5.11 26.88
N LEU A 327 -3.90 5.85 25.78
CA LEU A 327 -4.96 6.86 25.76
C LEU A 327 -6.33 6.17 25.82
N GLN A 328 -7.15 6.54 26.80
CA GLN A 328 -8.48 5.97 27.04
C GLN A 328 -9.39 7.03 27.67
N SER A 329 -10.71 6.95 27.45
CA SER A 329 -11.67 7.80 28.14
C SER A 329 -12.79 6.97 28.77
N ARG A 330 -13.18 7.34 29.99
CA ARG A 330 -14.39 6.86 30.69
C ARG A 330 -15.36 7.99 31.03
N LYS A 331 -15.15 9.18 30.47
CA LYS A 331 -16.00 10.36 30.76
C LYS A 331 -17.41 10.21 30.19
N SER A 332 -17.62 9.26 29.29
CA SER A 332 -18.89 8.97 28.63
C SER A 332 -19.06 7.48 28.39
N GLU A 333 -20.32 7.04 28.32
CA GLU A 333 -20.70 5.66 27.99
C GLU A 333 -20.71 5.39 26.48
N THR A 334 -20.71 6.43 25.64
CA THR A 334 -20.78 6.25 24.18
C THR A 334 -19.40 6.15 23.56
N VAL A 335 -19.23 5.22 22.61
CA VAL A 335 -17.98 5.02 21.85
C VAL A 335 -17.52 6.30 21.15
N GLU A 336 -18.44 7.05 20.59
CA GLU A 336 -18.17 8.30 19.86
C GLU A 336 -17.53 9.35 20.78
N LYS A 337 -18.13 9.60 21.96
CA LYS A 337 -17.55 10.55 22.93
C LYS A 337 -16.24 10.09 23.52
N GLN A 338 -16.08 8.80 23.82
CA GLN A 338 -14.79 8.30 24.28
C GLN A 338 -13.70 8.51 23.22
N SER A 339 -14.03 8.28 21.95
CA SER A 339 -13.11 8.52 20.84
C SER A 339 -12.77 10.00 20.70
N GLU A 340 -13.78 10.90 20.75
CA GLU A 340 -13.57 12.36 20.73
C GLU A 340 -12.66 12.83 21.87
N ASP A 341 -12.88 12.32 23.09
CA ASP A 341 -12.05 12.63 24.26
C ASP A 341 -10.59 12.20 24.05
N ILE A 342 -10.38 10.97 23.56
CA ILE A 342 -9.04 10.41 23.28
C ILE A 342 -8.29 11.27 22.26
N PHE A 343 -8.95 11.67 21.17
CA PHE A 343 -8.33 12.50 20.14
C PHE A 343 -8.15 13.95 20.59
N THR A 344 -8.99 14.45 21.49
CA THR A 344 -8.80 15.77 22.14
C THR A 344 -7.58 15.74 23.04
N GLU A 345 -7.45 14.73 23.89
CA GLU A 345 -6.28 14.57 24.76
C GLU A 345 -4.99 14.40 23.94
N LEU A 346 -5.01 13.60 22.87
CA LEU A 346 -3.88 13.49 21.97
C LEU A 346 -3.54 14.86 21.32
N ALA A 347 -4.54 15.63 20.90
CA ALA A 347 -4.31 16.97 20.36
C ALA A 347 -3.65 17.90 21.39
N ASP A 348 -4.09 17.85 22.65
CA ASP A 348 -3.56 18.67 23.74
C ASP A 348 -2.11 18.29 24.07
N ILE A 349 -1.79 17.00 24.09
CA ILE A 349 -0.41 16.51 24.29
C ILE A 349 0.49 16.97 23.15
N LEU A 350 0.06 16.80 21.90
CA LEU A 350 0.82 17.24 20.73
C LEU A 350 1.03 18.76 20.73
N HIS A 351 -0.02 19.53 20.99
CA HIS A 351 0.05 20.99 21.08
C HIS A 351 0.99 21.47 22.19
N SER A 352 0.91 20.86 23.39
CA SER A 352 1.78 21.18 24.52
C SER A 352 3.26 20.92 24.24
N ASN A 353 3.55 19.96 23.36
CA ASN A 353 4.90 19.64 22.89
C ASN A 353 5.28 20.39 21.60
N GLN A 354 4.42 21.26 21.07
CA GLN A 354 4.61 21.98 19.81
C GLN A 354 4.81 21.06 18.60
N ILE A 355 4.15 19.89 18.60
CA ILE A 355 4.26 18.89 17.54
C ILE A 355 2.98 18.93 16.67
N PRO A 356 3.09 19.11 15.35
CA PRO A 356 1.96 19.00 14.44
C PRO A 356 1.44 17.56 14.31
N ARG A 357 0.15 17.38 14.01
CA ARG A 357 -0.49 16.04 13.91
C ARG A 357 0.09 15.13 12.82
N ASN A 358 0.66 15.69 11.77
CA ASN A 358 1.25 14.92 10.67
C ASN A 358 2.60 14.29 11.01
N HIS A 359 3.16 14.55 12.20
CA HIS A 359 4.34 13.86 12.73
C HIS A 359 4.02 12.48 13.32
N ILE A 360 2.74 12.12 13.47
CA ILE A 360 2.38 10.78 13.94
C ILE A 360 2.80 9.76 12.87
N LEU A 361 3.69 8.84 13.22
CA LEU A 361 4.23 7.81 12.33
C LEU A 361 3.36 6.56 12.36
N SER A 362 3.01 6.07 13.54
CA SER A 362 2.25 4.84 13.73
C SER A 362 1.20 4.99 14.82
N ALA A 363 0.10 4.26 14.69
CA ALA A 363 -0.99 4.18 15.64
C ALA A 363 -1.38 2.71 15.90
N SER A 364 -1.60 2.35 17.16
CA SER A 364 -2.26 1.11 17.54
C SER A 364 -3.61 1.43 18.17
N LEU A 365 -4.66 0.89 17.58
CA LEU A 365 -6.03 1.14 17.99
C LEU A 365 -6.67 -0.18 18.44
N LEU A 366 -6.93 -0.30 19.75
CA LEU A 366 -7.70 -1.40 20.29
C LEU A 366 -9.14 -0.95 20.44
N ILE A 367 -10.07 -1.72 19.90
CA ILE A 367 -11.50 -1.44 19.99
C ILE A 367 -12.17 -2.64 20.65
N ARG A 368 -13.10 -2.41 21.57
CA ARG A 368 -13.76 -3.49 22.30
C ARG A 368 -14.65 -4.38 21.41
N ASP A 369 -15.30 -3.78 20.43
CA ASP A 369 -16.26 -4.41 19.52
C ASP A 369 -16.08 -3.87 18.09
N MET A 370 -15.78 -4.73 17.11
CA MET A 370 -15.52 -4.32 15.72
C MET A 370 -16.73 -3.74 15.01
N SER A 371 -17.95 -3.94 15.52
CA SER A 371 -19.14 -3.29 14.98
C SER A 371 -19.04 -1.75 15.04
N ASN A 372 -18.25 -1.22 15.98
CA ASN A 372 -18.03 0.23 16.14
C ASN A 372 -16.90 0.80 15.25
N PHE A 373 -16.21 -0.03 14.46
CA PHE A 373 -15.09 0.38 13.60
C PHE A 373 -15.43 1.57 12.70
N GLY A 374 -16.61 1.58 12.08
CA GLY A 374 -17.03 2.67 11.19
C GLY A 374 -17.18 4.01 11.90
N LYS A 375 -17.73 4.01 13.13
CA LYS A 375 -17.93 5.21 13.96
C LYS A 375 -16.59 5.81 14.38
N ILE A 376 -15.68 4.97 14.87
CA ILE A 376 -14.35 5.38 15.32
C ILE A 376 -13.50 5.89 14.14
N ASN A 377 -13.57 5.21 13.00
CA ASN A 377 -12.89 5.66 11.79
C ASN A 377 -13.35 7.04 11.35
N LYS A 378 -14.64 7.39 11.49
CA LYS A 378 -15.13 8.72 11.14
C LYS A 378 -14.43 9.80 11.98
N ILE A 379 -14.37 9.61 13.29
CA ILE A 379 -13.70 10.56 14.22
C ILE A 379 -12.20 10.61 13.96
N TYR A 380 -11.59 9.46 13.68
CA TYR A 380 -10.17 9.37 13.34
C TYR A 380 -9.83 10.12 12.04
N ASN A 381 -10.69 10.02 11.01
CA ASN A 381 -10.58 10.79 9.76
C ASN A 381 -10.63 12.30 10.04
N GLU A 382 -11.59 12.74 10.88
CA GLU A 382 -11.77 14.15 11.24
C GLU A 382 -10.57 14.71 12.03
N PHE A 383 -9.96 13.90 12.89
CA PHE A 383 -8.76 14.29 13.63
C PHE A 383 -7.55 14.50 12.70
N LEU A 384 -7.34 13.56 11.77
CA LEU A 384 -6.20 13.55 10.85
C LEU A 384 -6.32 14.59 9.74
N ASP A 385 -7.53 14.84 9.23
CA ASP A 385 -7.87 15.83 8.19
C ASP A 385 -6.75 16.02 7.15
N LEU A 386 -6.62 15.05 6.25
CA LEU A 386 -5.53 14.98 5.27
C LEU A 386 -5.49 16.20 4.33
N SER A 387 -6.63 16.88 4.16
CA SER A 387 -6.70 18.12 3.38
C SER A 387 -5.93 19.26 4.04
N LYS A 388 -5.87 19.26 5.38
CA LYS A 388 -5.26 20.31 6.18
C LYS A 388 -3.85 19.99 6.63
N TYR A 389 -3.61 18.73 7.04
CA TYR A 389 -2.36 18.31 7.67
C TYR A 389 -1.46 17.48 6.76
N GLY A 390 -1.91 17.15 5.55
CA GLY A 390 -1.09 16.49 4.53
C GLY A 390 -1.53 15.04 4.24
N PRO A 391 -1.05 14.47 3.13
CA PRO A 391 -1.64 13.28 2.51
C PRO A 391 -1.21 11.95 3.15
N LEU A 392 -0.25 11.96 4.08
CA LEU A 392 0.30 10.76 4.71
C LEU A 392 -0.23 10.57 6.14
N PRO A 393 -1.36 9.86 6.34
CA PRO A 393 -1.77 9.41 7.67
C PRO A 393 -0.72 8.45 8.29
N PRO A 394 -0.73 8.21 9.60
CA PRO A 394 0.14 7.21 10.22
C PRO A 394 -0.16 5.80 9.70
N SER A 395 0.80 4.89 9.85
CA SER A 395 0.52 3.46 9.77
C SER A 395 -0.33 3.03 10.96
N ARG A 396 -1.10 1.95 10.81
CA ARG A 396 -2.10 1.55 11.79
C ARG A 396 -2.26 0.04 11.90
N ALA A 397 -2.27 -0.45 13.14
CA ALA A 397 -2.86 -1.73 13.51
C ALA A 397 -4.16 -1.47 14.28
N CYS A 398 -5.25 -2.13 13.90
CA CYS A 398 -6.58 -1.90 14.48
C CYS A 398 -7.27 -3.22 14.77
N VAL A 399 -7.30 -3.64 16.03
CA VAL A 399 -7.79 -4.98 16.42
C VAL A 399 -8.85 -4.92 17.51
N GLY A 400 -9.68 -5.96 17.55
CA GLY A 400 -10.76 -6.16 18.48
C GLY A 400 -10.36 -6.93 19.72
N SER A 401 -10.51 -6.33 20.90
CA SER A 401 -10.14 -6.98 22.17
C SER A 401 -11.22 -6.78 23.24
N LYS A 402 -11.92 -7.86 23.57
CA LYS A 402 -12.88 -7.91 24.69
C LYS A 402 -12.19 -7.89 26.06
N CYS A 403 -10.86 -7.98 26.07
CA CYS A 403 -9.99 -7.82 27.23
C CYS A 403 -9.84 -6.37 27.69
N LEU A 404 -10.32 -5.38 26.93
CA LEU A 404 -10.51 -4.02 27.46
C LEU A 404 -11.57 -4.05 28.59
N PRO A 405 -11.59 -3.09 29.54
CA PRO A 405 -12.69 -2.99 30.51
C PRO A 405 -14.07 -2.76 29.87
N GLU A 406 -15.15 -3.08 30.60
CA GLU A 406 -16.52 -2.96 30.07
C GLU A 406 -16.90 -1.52 29.72
N ASP A 407 -16.39 -0.57 30.49
CA ASP A 407 -16.57 0.87 30.32
C ASP A 407 -15.50 1.52 29.42
N CYS A 408 -14.59 0.72 28.83
CA CYS A 408 -13.57 1.19 27.91
C CYS A 408 -13.81 0.60 26.52
N HIS A 409 -14.25 1.44 25.58
CA HIS A 409 -14.57 1.00 24.22
C HIS A 409 -13.38 1.11 23.26
N VAL A 410 -12.44 2.02 23.54
CA VAL A 410 -11.33 2.34 22.65
C VAL A 410 -10.08 2.65 23.48
N GLN A 411 -8.94 2.10 23.05
CA GLN A 411 -7.62 2.48 23.54
C GLN A 411 -6.73 2.83 22.34
N LEU A 412 -5.99 3.94 22.45
CA LEU A 412 -5.06 4.41 21.43
C LEU A 412 -3.63 4.50 21.98
N SER A 413 -2.67 4.08 21.18
CA SER A 413 -1.25 4.36 21.36
C SER A 413 -0.67 4.88 20.05
N VAL A 414 0.26 5.84 20.10
CA VAL A 414 0.90 6.42 18.91
C VAL A 414 2.41 6.60 19.08
N VAL A 415 3.11 6.53 17.95
CA VAL A 415 4.53 6.87 17.82
C VAL A 415 4.63 8.15 17.00
N VAL A 416 5.34 9.15 17.52
CA VAL A 416 5.39 10.50 16.94
C VAL A 416 6.84 10.88 16.70
N ASP A 417 7.12 11.45 15.52
CA ASP A 417 8.39 12.07 15.20
C ASP A 417 8.53 13.41 15.94
N VAL A 418 9.62 13.58 16.69
CA VAL A 418 9.94 14.86 17.35
C VAL A 418 11.14 15.57 16.72
N LYS A 419 11.73 15.01 15.66
CA LYS A 419 12.70 15.74 14.83
C LYS A 419 11.95 16.77 13.99
N ASN A 420 12.59 17.93 13.82
CA ASN A 420 12.10 19.01 12.96
C ASN A 420 10.66 19.46 13.25
N THR A 421 10.36 19.89 14.48
CA THR A 421 9.12 20.61 14.83
C THR A 421 9.08 22.05 14.27
N GLY A 422 9.62 22.24 13.06
CA GLY A 422 9.63 23.53 12.38
C GLY A 422 8.24 24.06 12.09
N LYS A 423 8.15 25.35 11.71
CA LYS A 423 6.88 26.02 11.36
C LYS A 423 6.24 25.50 10.05
N GLU A 424 6.79 24.46 9.43
CA GLU A 424 6.27 23.94 8.18
C GLU A 424 4.91 23.26 8.40
N LYS A 425 3.98 23.52 7.48
CA LYS A 425 2.61 22.98 7.57
C LYS A 425 2.55 21.47 7.35
N ILE A 426 3.57 20.91 6.68
CA ILE A 426 3.66 19.49 6.27
C ILE A 426 5.03 18.95 6.68
N ASN A 427 5.07 17.78 7.33
CA ASN A 427 6.33 17.10 7.64
C ASN A 427 6.92 16.48 6.36
N LYS A 428 7.86 17.19 5.72
CA LYS A 428 8.59 16.72 4.52
C LYS A 428 9.53 15.54 4.79
N ASN A 429 9.92 15.34 6.05
CA ASN A 429 10.75 14.23 6.45
C ASN A 429 9.96 12.91 6.55
N LYS A 430 8.63 12.97 6.70
CA LYS A 430 7.80 11.77 6.76
C LYS A 430 7.59 11.17 5.36
N GLY A 431 8.17 9.99 5.15
CA GLY A 431 7.88 9.13 4.01
C GLY A 431 6.75 8.16 4.32
N GLY A 432 6.11 7.63 3.28
CA GLY A 432 5.07 6.63 3.45
C GLY A 432 4.57 6.03 2.16
N LEU A 433 4.02 4.83 2.26
CA LEU A 433 3.27 4.17 1.21
C LEU A 433 1.79 4.23 1.56
N HIS A 434 1.02 4.97 0.76
CA HIS A 434 -0.42 5.10 0.89
C HIS A 434 -1.08 4.61 -0.40
N VAL A 435 -1.84 3.52 -0.33
CA VAL A 435 -2.53 2.87 -1.46
C VAL A 435 -4.02 3.03 -1.24
N GLN A 436 -4.66 3.80 -2.12
CA GLN A 436 -6.08 4.14 -2.05
C GLN A 436 -6.87 3.58 -3.25
N GLY A 437 -6.21 3.35 -4.38
CA GLY A 437 -6.80 2.73 -5.56
C GLY A 437 -6.91 1.20 -5.48
N ARG A 438 -7.87 0.63 -6.24
CA ARG A 438 -7.96 -0.81 -6.47
C ARG A 438 -7.02 -1.23 -7.60
N SER A 439 -6.28 -2.29 -7.36
CA SER A 439 -5.32 -2.88 -8.32
C SER A 439 -5.27 -4.39 -8.14
N TYR A 440 -4.45 -5.10 -8.92
CA TYR A 440 -4.09 -6.49 -8.64
C TYR A 440 -2.91 -6.65 -7.68
N TRP A 441 -2.20 -5.56 -7.36
CA TRP A 441 -0.94 -5.60 -6.62
C TRP A 441 -1.14 -5.65 -5.10
N ALA A 442 -1.81 -4.65 -4.53
CA ALA A 442 -1.98 -4.53 -3.09
C ALA A 442 -3.39 -4.03 -2.74
N PRO A 443 -3.94 -4.45 -1.57
CA PRO A 443 -5.24 -3.98 -1.13
C PRO A 443 -5.18 -2.50 -0.74
N CYS A 444 -6.22 -1.75 -1.10
CA CYS A 444 -6.38 -0.37 -0.64
C CYS A 444 -6.68 -0.31 0.86
N ASN A 445 -6.40 0.83 1.47
CA ASN A 445 -6.67 1.05 2.89
C ASN A 445 -8.18 1.04 3.19
N ILE A 446 -8.61 0.32 4.25
CA ILE A 446 -10.02 0.28 4.70
C ILE A 446 -10.38 1.37 5.74
N GLY A 447 -9.59 2.45 5.77
CA GLY A 447 -9.68 3.61 6.67
C GLY A 447 -8.47 4.54 6.48
N PRO A 448 -8.39 5.72 7.12
CA PRO A 448 -7.31 6.68 6.89
C PRO A 448 -6.00 6.22 7.56
N TYR A 449 -5.24 5.37 6.88
CA TYR A 449 -3.92 4.96 7.32
C TYR A 449 -3.04 4.70 6.11
N SER A 450 -1.73 4.87 6.30
CA SER A 450 -0.73 4.49 5.30
C SER A 450 -0.36 3.04 5.51
N GLN A 451 -0.18 2.26 4.46
CA GLN A 451 0.29 0.88 4.55
C GLN A 451 1.65 0.80 5.25
N SER A 452 2.50 1.82 5.04
CA SER A 452 3.75 1.99 5.76
C SER A 452 4.11 3.47 5.92
N THR A 453 4.87 3.80 6.97
CA THR A 453 5.49 5.12 7.18
C THR A 453 6.92 4.98 7.67
N TRP A 454 7.77 5.95 7.34
CA TRP A 454 9.17 6.03 7.80
C TRP A 454 9.63 7.50 7.83
N LEU A 455 10.84 7.73 8.31
CA LEU A 455 11.52 9.03 8.21
C LEU A 455 12.56 8.98 7.10
N ASN A 456 12.53 9.95 6.19
CA ASN A 456 13.40 10.01 5.01
C ASN A 456 14.88 10.26 5.38
N ASP A 457 15.12 10.92 6.52
CA ASP A 457 16.46 11.16 7.07
C ASP A 457 17.01 9.98 7.89
N ASP A 458 16.22 8.93 8.12
CA ASP A 458 16.70 7.72 8.77
C ASP A 458 17.49 6.87 7.78
N ALA A 459 18.82 6.81 7.95
CA ALA A 459 19.70 6.07 7.05
C ALA A 459 19.41 4.57 6.98
N ASN A 460 18.88 3.97 8.05
CA ASN A 460 18.44 2.58 8.04
C ASN A 460 17.02 2.42 7.49
N GLN A 461 16.26 3.52 7.32
CA GLN A 461 14.85 3.55 6.91
C GLN A 461 13.97 2.65 7.79
N VAL A 462 14.00 2.86 9.11
CA VAL A 462 13.11 2.12 10.01
C VAL A 462 11.66 2.49 9.68
N SER A 463 10.89 1.48 9.28
CA SER A 463 9.57 1.60 8.69
C SER A 463 8.52 0.91 9.58
N PHE A 464 7.39 1.57 9.79
CA PHE A 464 6.26 1.02 10.54
C PHE A 464 5.20 0.50 9.57
N ILE A 465 4.97 -0.81 9.57
CA ILE A 465 4.04 -1.48 8.66
C ILE A 465 2.67 -1.64 9.35
N SER A 466 1.61 -1.21 8.65
CA SER A 466 0.22 -1.41 9.08
C SER A 466 -0.17 -2.88 9.11
N GLY A 467 -1.21 -3.21 9.85
CA GLY A 467 -1.81 -4.55 9.85
C GLY A 467 -2.30 -4.97 8.46
N GLN A 468 -1.81 -6.10 7.97
CA GLN A 468 -2.18 -6.72 6.70
C GLN A 468 -3.06 -7.93 6.96
N ILE A 469 -4.26 -7.92 6.37
CA ILE A 469 -5.22 -9.02 6.39
C ILE A 469 -5.41 -9.59 4.98
N GLY A 470 -5.89 -10.83 4.86
CA GLY A 470 -6.04 -11.55 3.59
C GLY A 470 -7.18 -11.01 2.69
N LEU A 471 -7.11 -9.75 2.27
CA LEU A 471 -8.03 -9.14 1.30
C LEU A 471 -7.58 -9.44 -0.13
N VAL A 472 -8.51 -9.78 -1.02
CA VAL A 472 -8.27 -9.89 -2.45
C VAL A 472 -8.18 -8.46 -3.04
N PRO A 473 -7.01 -8.00 -3.54
CA PRO A 473 -6.77 -6.60 -3.88
C PRO A 473 -7.80 -5.98 -4.85
N GLN A 474 -8.21 -6.73 -5.87
CA GLN A 474 -9.11 -6.25 -6.91
C GLN A 474 -10.55 -6.04 -6.45
N SER A 475 -11.05 -6.90 -5.55
CA SER A 475 -12.43 -6.86 -5.06
C SER A 475 -12.57 -6.14 -3.73
N MET A 476 -11.49 -6.11 -2.93
CA MET A 476 -11.48 -5.69 -1.53
C MET A 476 -12.35 -6.57 -0.62
N GLU A 477 -12.59 -7.81 -1.05
CA GLU A 477 -13.27 -8.83 -0.26
C GLU A 477 -12.26 -9.66 0.51
N ILE A 478 -12.66 -10.16 1.68
CA ILE A 478 -11.82 -11.07 2.46
C ILE A 478 -11.74 -12.41 1.73
N LEU A 479 -10.53 -12.96 1.59
CA LEU A 479 -10.37 -14.31 1.06
C LEU A 479 -11.02 -15.29 2.04
N GLY A 480 -11.96 -16.08 1.53
CA GLY A 480 -12.71 -17.05 2.32
C GLY A 480 -11.88 -18.31 2.63
N THR A 481 -12.44 -19.47 2.34
CA THR A 481 -11.78 -20.75 2.62
C THR A 481 -10.92 -21.25 1.45
N PRO A 482 -9.83 -22.01 1.72
CA PRO A 482 -9.38 -22.44 3.05
C PRO A 482 -8.74 -21.28 3.84
N LEU A 483 -8.87 -21.32 5.17
CA LEU A 483 -8.35 -20.27 6.05
C LEU A 483 -6.83 -20.14 5.95
N THR A 484 -6.14 -21.23 5.62
CA THR A 484 -4.71 -21.25 5.32
C THR A 484 -4.37 -20.25 4.21
N ASP A 485 -5.12 -20.22 3.11
CA ASP A 485 -4.87 -19.31 1.99
C ASP A 485 -5.07 -17.85 2.40
N GLN A 486 -6.02 -17.57 3.28
CA GLN A 486 -6.24 -16.24 3.85
C GLN A 486 -5.03 -15.76 4.69
N ILE A 487 -4.42 -16.65 5.47
CA ILE A 487 -3.22 -16.37 6.27
C ILE A 487 -2.02 -16.11 5.35
N VAL A 488 -1.85 -16.96 4.34
CA VAL A 488 -0.77 -16.82 3.35
C VAL A 488 -0.90 -15.50 2.60
N LEU A 489 -2.12 -15.14 2.18
CA LEU A 489 -2.37 -13.88 1.50
C LEU A 489 -2.08 -12.67 2.40
N ALA A 490 -2.41 -12.75 3.70
CA ALA A 490 -2.08 -11.69 4.65
C ALA A 490 -0.56 -11.48 4.77
N LEU A 491 0.21 -12.57 4.83
CA LEU A 491 1.68 -12.50 4.88
C LEU A 491 2.28 -12.04 3.54
N GLN A 492 1.71 -12.47 2.40
CA GLN A 492 2.11 -12.00 1.08
C GLN A 492 1.94 -10.48 0.97
N HIS A 493 0.83 -9.92 1.46
CA HIS A 493 0.64 -8.47 1.47
C HIS A 493 1.69 -7.76 2.31
N PHE A 494 1.99 -8.29 3.50
CA PHE A 494 3.07 -7.74 4.34
C PHE A 494 4.42 -7.73 3.62
N ASP A 495 4.78 -8.85 3.00
CA ASP A 495 6.04 -8.99 2.27
C ASP A 495 6.10 -8.06 1.04
N THR A 496 5.03 -8.03 0.26
CA THR A 496 4.90 -7.15 -0.92
C THR A 496 5.13 -5.68 -0.55
N LEU A 497 4.61 -5.23 0.60
CA LEU A 497 4.85 -3.87 1.09
C LEU A 497 6.31 -3.66 1.49
N CYS A 498 6.93 -4.62 2.18
CA CYS A 498 8.34 -4.56 2.58
C CYS A 498 9.25 -4.46 1.35
N GLU A 499 8.99 -5.25 0.31
CA GLU A 499 9.71 -5.21 -0.96
C GLU A 499 9.55 -3.86 -1.65
N THR A 500 8.32 -3.33 -1.69
CA THR A 500 8.01 -2.07 -2.38
C THR A 500 8.73 -0.88 -1.77
N ILE A 501 8.83 -0.83 -0.44
CA ILE A 501 9.53 0.27 0.25
C ILE A 501 11.03 -0.02 0.46
N GLY A 502 11.50 -1.20 0.07
CA GLY A 502 12.88 -1.66 0.26
C GLY A 502 13.26 -1.95 1.71
N ALA A 503 12.30 -2.17 2.62
CA ALA A 503 12.55 -2.44 4.04
C ALA A 503 12.40 -3.92 4.36
N GLN A 504 13.41 -4.72 3.95
CA GLN A 504 13.35 -6.18 3.95
C GLN A 504 13.73 -6.83 5.28
N GLU A 505 14.43 -6.11 6.16
CA GLU A 505 14.89 -6.63 7.45
C GLU A 505 13.78 -6.50 8.50
N LYS A 506 13.42 -7.60 9.17
CA LYS A 506 12.33 -7.62 10.17
C LYS A 506 12.92 -7.36 11.54
N LEU A 507 12.38 -6.37 12.24
CA LEU A 507 12.87 -5.98 13.56
C LEU A 507 11.93 -6.44 14.67
N LEU A 508 10.64 -6.14 14.55
CA LEU A 508 9.61 -6.50 15.52
C LEU A 508 8.35 -6.91 14.77
N MET A 509 7.91 -8.15 14.92
CA MET A 509 6.77 -8.68 14.20
C MET A 509 5.63 -9.04 15.14
N THR A 510 4.40 -8.72 14.75
CA THR A 510 3.20 -9.13 15.48
C THR A 510 2.22 -9.73 14.48
N CYS A 511 1.74 -10.93 14.82
CA CYS A 511 0.61 -11.53 14.12
C CYS A 511 -0.54 -11.73 15.10
N TYR A 512 -1.63 -11.01 14.84
CA TYR A 512 -2.87 -11.17 15.59
C TYR A 512 -3.68 -12.29 14.95
N ILE A 513 -4.22 -13.20 15.77
CA ILE A 513 -5.14 -14.26 15.33
C ILE A 513 -6.48 -14.11 16.05
N SER A 514 -7.58 -14.36 15.33
CA SER A 514 -8.94 -14.32 15.92
C SER A 514 -9.44 -15.69 16.39
N ASP A 515 -8.80 -16.78 15.98
CA ASP A 515 -9.15 -18.16 16.36
C ASP A 515 -7.87 -18.95 16.63
N GLU A 516 -7.80 -19.67 17.74
CA GLU A 516 -6.62 -20.48 18.10
C GLU A 516 -6.41 -21.67 17.15
N SER A 517 -7.46 -22.12 16.48
CA SER A 517 -7.37 -23.22 15.52
C SER A 517 -6.45 -22.93 14.35
N VAL A 518 -6.22 -21.66 13.99
CA VAL A 518 -5.33 -21.29 12.88
C VAL A 518 -3.86 -21.16 13.30
N LEU A 519 -3.54 -21.31 14.58
CA LEU A 519 -2.20 -21.12 15.14
C LEU A 519 -1.14 -21.98 14.43
N ASP A 520 -1.41 -23.27 14.24
CA ASP A 520 -0.50 -24.19 13.54
C ASP A 520 -0.27 -23.78 12.07
N SER A 521 -1.31 -23.31 11.39
CA SER A 521 -1.23 -22.79 10.02
C SER A 521 -0.37 -21.53 9.94
N VAL A 522 -0.51 -20.61 10.92
CA VAL A 522 0.31 -19.39 11.00
C VAL A 522 1.79 -19.72 11.26
N ILE A 523 2.07 -20.61 12.22
CA ILE A 523 3.45 -21.03 12.56
C ILE A 523 4.14 -21.63 11.35
N LYS A 524 3.49 -22.58 10.68
CA LYS A 524 4.05 -23.23 9.48
C LYS A 524 4.25 -22.25 8.33
N THR A 525 3.31 -21.32 8.14
CA THR A 525 3.42 -20.26 7.12
C THR A 525 4.62 -19.36 7.40
N TRP A 526 4.79 -18.91 8.66
CA TRP A 526 5.89 -18.06 9.07
C TRP A 526 7.25 -18.75 8.97
N ALA A 527 7.36 -19.98 9.47
CA ALA A 527 8.59 -20.77 9.37
C ALA A 527 9.03 -21.01 7.92
N PHE A 528 8.08 -21.35 7.03
CA PHE A 528 8.37 -21.51 5.61
C PHE A 528 8.83 -20.19 4.99
N TYR A 529 8.14 -19.09 5.27
CA TYR A 529 8.53 -17.76 4.77
C TYR A 529 9.96 -17.39 5.19
N CYS A 530 10.30 -17.56 6.48
CA CYS A 530 11.63 -17.28 7.00
C CYS A 530 12.72 -18.15 6.37
N SER A 531 12.45 -19.44 6.18
CA SER A 531 13.42 -20.40 5.63
C SER A 531 13.66 -20.22 4.12
N ASN A 532 12.62 -19.89 3.35
CA ASN A 532 12.63 -20.00 1.90
C ASN A 532 12.49 -18.68 1.15
N MET A 533 11.90 -17.64 1.76
CA MET A 533 11.54 -16.41 1.05
C MET A 533 12.15 -15.15 1.66
N ASN A 534 12.51 -15.17 2.93
CA ASN A 534 13.01 -13.99 3.65
C ASN A 534 14.34 -13.45 3.11
N HIS A 535 15.17 -14.32 2.52
CA HIS A 535 16.45 -13.94 1.94
C HIS A 535 16.42 -14.19 0.42
N ARG A 536 16.63 -13.13 -0.37
CA ARG A 536 16.76 -13.23 -1.83
C ARG A 536 18.17 -13.59 -2.31
N SER A 537 19.16 -13.57 -1.42
CA SER A 537 20.51 -14.05 -1.70
C SER A 537 20.58 -15.56 -1.46
N ASP A 538 21.02 -16.30 -2.47
CA ASP A 538 21.32 -17.74 -2.32
C ASP A 538 22.61 -17.98 -1.50
N LEU A 539 23.35 -16.91 -1.17
CA LEU A 539 24.53 -17.01 -0.32
C LEU A 539 24.10 -17.27 1.12
N TRP A 540 24.48 -18.44 1.62
CA TRP A 540 24.21 -18.89 2.99
C TRP A 540 24.72 -17.92 4.06
N MET A 541 25.70 -17.07 3.76
CA MET A 541 26.26 -16.09 4.70
C MET A 541 25.33 -14.89 4.97
N ASP A 542 24.34 -14.65 4.11
CA ASP A 542 23.39 -13.54 4.25
C ASP A 542 22.10 -13.96 5.00
N LYS A 543 21.97 -15.25 5.34
CA LYS A 543 20.82 -15.79 6.08
C LYS A 543 21.08 -15.66 7.58
N SER A 544 20.27 -14.87 8.29
CA SER A 544 20.30 -14.88 9.75
C SER A 544 19.32 -15.95 10.25
N ASP A 545 19.82 -16.94 10.98
CA ASP A 545 19.01 -18.09 11.47
C ASP A 545 17.88 -17.70 12.46
N ASP A 546 17.80 -16.43 12.86
CA ASP A 546 17.00 -15.99 14.00
C ASP A 546 15.79 -15.10 13.66
N VAL A 547 15.52 -14.79 12.39
CA VAL A 547 14.39 -13.90 12.00
C VAL A 547 13.04 -14.43 12.51
N GLU A 548 12.88 -15.74 12.60
CA GLU A 548 11.65 -16.34 13.12
C GLU A 548 11.32 -15.86 14.55
N LYS A 549 12.35 -15.56 15.35
CA LYS A 549 12.23 -15.18 16.76
C LYS A 549 11.69 -13.77 16.99
N CYS A 550 11.65 -12.92 15.95
CA CYS A 550 11.11 -11.56 16.10
C CYS A 550 9.57 -11.52 16.16
N LEU A 551 8.88 -12.65 15.93
CA LEU A 551 7.42 -12.76 15.89
C LEU A 551 6.80 -13.00 17.27
N VAL A 552 5.84 -12.15 17.62
CA VAL A 552 4.87 -12.38 18.71
C VAL A 552 3.51 -12.73 18.11
N LEU A 553 2.99 -13.89 18.49
CA LEU A 553 1.65 -14.34 18.11
C LEU A 553 0.66 -14.00 19.21
N VAL A 554 -0.40 -13.29 18.85
CA VAL A 554 -1.35 -12.72 19.80
C VAL A 554 -2.76 -13.16 19.47
N LYS A 555 -3.41 -13.86 20.41
CA LYS A 555 -4.84 -14.15 20.30
C LYS A 555 -5.65 -12.96 20.78
N ILE A 556 -6.50 -12.45 19.90
CA ILE A 556 -7.45 -11.36 20.19
C ILE A 556 -8.87 -11.78 19.77
N SER A 557 -9.86 -10.99 20.17
CA SER A 557 -11.26 -11.37 20.03
C SER A 557 -11.75 -11.29 18.58
N GLU A 558 -11.43 -10.21 17.88
CA GLU A 558 -11.98 -9.91 16.55
C GLU A 558 -10.98 -9.15 15.68
N LEU A 559 -10.88 -9.49 14.40
CA LEU A 559 -10.09 -8.73 13.43
C LEU A 559 -11.01 -7.98 12.45
N PRO A 560 -10.52 -6.89 11.82
CA PRO A 560 -11.27 -6.19 10.79
C PRO A 560 -11.77 -7.15 9.70
N ARG A 561 -13.00 -6.92 9.22
CA ARG A 561 -13.65 -7.74 8.17
C ARG A 561 -13.79 -9.23 8.51
N GLY A 562 -13.65 -9.62 9.78
CA GLY A 562 -13.71 -11.03 10.19
C GLY A 562 -12.49 -11.83 9.74
N ALA A 563 -11.33 -11.19 9.58
CA ALA A 563 -10.10 -11.88 9.24
C ALA A 563 -9.69 -12.90 10.31
N VAL A 564 -8.92 -13.91 9.93
CA VAL A 564 -8.38 -14.91 10.88
C VAL A 564 -6.96 -14.59 11.36
N ALA A 565 -6.20 -13.84 10.56
CA ALA A 565 -4.86 -13.40 10.87
C ALA A 565 -4.61 -11.97 10.34
N GLU A 566 -3.82 -11.19 11.07
CA GLU A 566 -3.31 -9.87 10.68
C GLU A 566 -1.81 -9.79 10.98
N PHE A 567 -0.97 -9.57 9.96
CA PHE A 567 0.48 -9.39 10.11
C PHE A 567 0.85 -7.91 10.08
N GLY A 568 1.71 -7.46 11.00
CA GLY A 568 2.26 -6.11 11.00
C GLY A 568 3.54 -6.05 11.83
N GLY A 569 4.18 -4.88 11.87
CA GLY A 569 5.43 -4.76 12.61
C GLY A 569 6.29 -3.57 12.25
N VAL A 570 7.57 -3.69 12.60
CA VAL A 570 8.63 -2.72 12.31
C VAL A 570 9.71 -3.42 11.49
N THR A 571 10.10 -2.79 10.39
CA THR A 571 11.15 -3.29 9.49
C THR A 571 12.18 -2.21 9.21
N CYS A 572 13.30 -2.54 8.58
CA CYS A 572 14.25 -1.55 8.07
C CYS A 572 14.90 -1.98 6.75
N LYS A 573 15.51 -1.03 6.04
CA LYS A 573 16.21 -1.27 4.78
C LYS A 573 17.58 -1.91 4.98
N ARG A 574 18.33 -1.49 6.00
CA ARG A 574 19.67 -2.02 6.32
C ARG A 574 19.89 -2.02 7.81
N LEU A 575 20.47 -3.10 8.32
CA LEU A 575 20.88 -3.19 9.73
C LEU A 575 22.08 -2.28 10.04
N ILE A 576 23.07 -2.16 9.12
CA ILE A 576 24.30 -1.39 9.35
C ILE A 576 24.49 -0.36 8.23
N VAL A 577 24.78 0.89 8.62
CA VAL A 577 25.21 1.98 7.74
C VAL A 577 26.50 2.59 8.29
N ASP A 578 27.60 2.39 7.56
CA ASP A 578 28.91 2.96 7.86
C ASP A 578 29.20 4.15 6.94
N ASP A 579 29.84 5.20 7.47
CA ASP A 579 30.46 6.25 6.66
C ASP A 579 31.88 5.79 6.30
N ASN A 580 32.22 5.82 5.00
CA ASN A 580 33.58 5.49 4.53
C ASN A 580 34.65 6.52 4.95
N ASP A 581 34.29 7.60 5.68
CA ASP A 581 35.14 8.79 5.86
C ASP A 581 35.27 9.33 7.30
N SER A 582 34.92 8.58 8.36
CA SER A 582 35.15 9.06 9.73
C SER A 582 36.08 8.15 10.53
N ASP A 583 37.26 8.69 10.87
CA ASP A 583 38.17 8.15 11.88
C ASP A 583 37.38 7.65 13.11
N LYS A 584 37.60 6.37 13.45
CA LYS A 584 37.03 5.72 14.64
C LYS A 584 37.44 6.48 15.90
N LYS A 585 36.66 7.48 16.31
CA LYS A 585 36.74 8.01 17.66
C LYS A 585 36.18 6.97 18.63
N GLU A 586 36.97 6.65 19.64
CA GLU A 586 36.62 5.73 20.72
C GLU A 586 35.26 6.13 21.32
N ARG A 587 34.37 5.13 21.44
CA ARG A 587 32.97 5.28 21.86
C ARG A 587 32.90 5.49 23.37
N GLU A 588 32.12 6.47 23.81
CA GLU A 588 31.56 6.45 25.17
C GLU A 588 30.51 5.33 25.23
N GLU A 589 30.65 4.39 26.15
CA GLU A 589 29.67 3.35 26.47
C GLU A 589 28.38 4.02 27.00
N ASN A 590 27.47 4.39 26.11
CA ASN A 590 26.09 4.68 26.52
C ASN A 590 25.41 3.37 26.94
N ASP A 591 24.66 3.41 28.04
CA ASP A 591 23.94 2.29 28.66
C ASP A 591 23.10 1.49 27.64
N ASP A 592 23.72 0.51 26.99
CA ASP A 592 23.07 -0.34 26.01
C ASP A 592 22.11 -1.28 26.76
N VAL A 593 20.83 -1.28 26.39
CA VAL A 593 19.81 -2.15 26.97
C VAL A 593 20.22 -3.63 26.88
N SER A 594 21.00 -4.00 25.86
CA SER A 594 21.59 -5.33 25.75
C SER A 594 22.54 -5.65 26.92
N THR A 595 23.37 -4.68 27.34
CA THR A 595 24.25 -4.81 28.52
C THR A 595 23.47 -4.74 29.82
N VAL A 596 22.36 -3.98 29.90
CA VAL A 596 21.47 -3.98 31.06
C VAL A 596 20.86 -5.37 31.26
N PHE A 597 20.32 -5.98 30.20
CA PHE A 597 19.79 -7.35 30.28
C PHE A 597 20.88 -8.36 30.64
N GLN A 598 22.05 -8.31 30.00
CA GLN A 598 23.18 -9.19 30.36
C GLN A 598 23.63 -9.02 31.82
N LYS A 599 23.60 -7.81 32.38
CA LYS A 599 23.94 -7.53 33.79
C LYS A 599 22.86 -7.98 34.79
N LEU A 600 21.62 -8.21 34.36
CA LEU A 600 20.50 -8.55 35.24
C LEU A 600 20.43 -10.04 35.64
N ASN A 601 21.31 -10.92 35.14
CA ASN A 601 21.27 -12.38 35.40
C ASN A 601 19.88 -13.02 35.17
N LEU A 602 19.03 -12.38 34.37
CA LEU A 602 17.74 -12.94 33.96
C LEU A 602 17.99 -14.07 32.96
N ASN A 603 17.12 -15.09 32.95
CA ASN A 603 17.22 -16.19 32.00
C ASN A 603 16.75 -15.71 30.60
N ILE A 604 17.61 -14.94 29.93
CA ILE A 604 17.34 -14.19 28.69
C ILE A 604 17.46 -15.10 27.44
N GLU A 605 17.61 -16.41 27.60
CA GLU A 605 17.71 -17.37 26.47
C GLU A 605 16.51 -17.28 25.48
N GLY A 606 15.38 -16.69 25.88
CA GLY A 606 14.21 -16.47 25.04
C GLY A 606 14.09 -15.09 24.37
N PHE A 607 15.00 -14.15 24.61
CA PHE A 607 14.93 -12.81 24.01
C PHE A 607 15.76 -12.75 22.74
N HIS A 608 15.15 -12.24 21.67
CA HIS A 608 15.80 -11.97 20.41
C HIS A 608 16.05 -10.47 20.29
N ASN A 609 17.31 -10.07 20.10
CA ASN A 609 17.69 -8.68 19.88
C ASN A 609 18.22 -8.50 18.44
N THR A 610 17.66 -7.52 17.73
CA THR A 610 18.21 -7.01 16.48
C THR A 610 18.73 -5.60 16.69
N THR A 611 20.02 -5.39 16.42
CA THR A 611 20.66 -4.06 16.50
C THR A 611 20.70 -3.41 15.12
N VAL A 612 20.24 -2.17 15.06
CA VAL A 612 20.30 -1.31 13.87
C VAL A 612 21.29 -0.18 14.15
N SER A 613 22.33 -0.09 13.32
CA SER A 613 23.45 0.83 13.48
C SER A 613 23.52 1.83 12.32
N ALA A 614 23.69 3.11 12.64
CA ALA A 614 24.02 4.16 11.68
C ALA A 614 24.86 5.26 12.31
N PHE A 615 25.92 5.70 11.62
CA PHE A 615 26.77 6.84 12.02
C PHE A 615 27.24 6.79 13.48
N GLY A 616 27.57 5.60 13.98
CA GLY A 616 28.05 5.39 15.35
C GLY A 616 26.97 5.30 16.43
N TYR A 617 25.68 5.40 16.08
CA TYR A 617 24.56 5.17 16.99
C TYR A 617 23.92 3.80 16.77
N ASN A 618 23.59 3.11 17.86
CA ASN A 618 22.91 1.82 17.85
C ASN A 618 21.49 1.97 18.39
N ARG A 619 20.53 1.35 17.72
CA ARG A 619 19.15 1.17 18.17
C ARG A 619 18.89 -0.32 18.33
N ASN A 620 18.33 -0.73 19.46
CA ASN A 620 17.99 -2.14 19.68
C ASN A 620 16.49 -2.37 19.58
N PHE A 621 16.14 -3.49 18.96
CA PHE A 621 14.78 -3.96 18.79
C PHE A 621 14.71 -5.38 19.36
N ILE A 622 14.02 -5.53 20.48
CA ILE A 622 14.05 -6.76 21.27
C ILE A 622 12.65 -7.34 21.36
N THR A 623 12.51 -8.61 20.96
CA THR A 623 11.32 -9.43 21.20
C THR A 623 11.62 -10.42 22.32
N GLY A 624 10.75 -10.52 23.32
CA GLY A 624 10.96 -11.41 24.46
C GLY A 624 9.67 -11.94 25.06
N PHE A 625 9.79 -13.07 25.76
CA PHE A 625 8.70 -13.74 26.43
C PHE A 625 9.07 -14.03 27.88
N VAL A 626 8.11 -13.85 28.79
CA VAL A 626 8.32 -14.00 30.24
C VAL A 626 7.12 -14.72 30.85
N ASP A 627 7.39 -15.69 31.73
CA ASP A 627 6.35 -16.47 32.41
C ASP A 627 6.33 -16.23 33.94
N SER A 628 7.40 -15.69 34.52
CA SER A 628 7.44 -15.27 35.94
C SER A 628 7.02 -13.81 36.09
N ARG A 629 6.22 -13.52 37.12
CA ARG A 629 5.83 -12.14 37.44
C ARG A 629 6.99 -11.36 38.05
N GLU A 630 7.81 -12.03 38.86
CA GLU A 630 8.99 -11.46 39.50
C GLU A 630 10.02 -11.03 38.45
N GLU A 631 10.23 -11.86 37.42
CA GLU A 631 11.09 -11.53 36.28
C GLU A 631 10.52 -10.37 35.47
N LEU A 632 9.21 -10.35 35.22
CA LEU A 632 8.56 -9.24 34.52
C LEU A 632 8.78 -7.92 35.28
N GLU A 633 8.40 -7.86 36.56
CA GLU A 633 8.56 -6.64 37.36
C GLU A 633 10.03 -6.18 37.39
N LEU A 634 10.99 -7.11 37.48
CA LEU A 634 12.41 -6.77 37.39
C LEU A 634 12.77 -6.14 36.03
N ILE A 635 12.25 -6.68 34.93
CA ILE A 635 12.45 -6.10 33.58
C ILE A 635 11.84 -4.71 33.51
N LEU A 636 10.61 -4.53 33.99
CA LEU A 636 9.90 -3.25 33.92
C LEU A 636 10.58 -2.16 34.77
N GLU A 637 11.12 -2.53 35.94
CA GLU A 637 11.84 -1.58 36.81
C GLU A 637 13.25 -1.23 36.32
N LYS A 638 13.94 -2.19 35.68
CA LYS A 638 15.36 -2.06 35.33
C LYS A 638 15.59 -1.57 33.91
N THR A 639 14.58 -1.65 33.05
CA THR A 639 14.67 -1.12 31.69
C THR A 639 14.87 0.41 31.76
N PRO A 640 15.90 0.96 31.10
CA PRO A 640 16.13 2.40 31.10
C PRO A 640 14.93 3.18 30.57
N LYS A 641 14.68 4.38 31.11
CA LYS A 641 13.63 5.28 30.62
C LYS A 641 13.86 5.74 29.17
N SER A 642 15.09 5.63 28.67
CA SER A 642 15.42 5.86 27.26
C SER A 642 14.87 4.77 26.33
N ALA A 643 14.32 3.68 26.85
CA ALA A 643 13.68 2.63 26.06
C ALA A 643 12.15 2.67 26.21
N GLN A 644 11.46 2.20 25.17
CA GLN A 644 10.01 2.03 25.15
C GLN A 644 9.65 0.55 25.16
N ILE A 645 8.78 0.15 26.08
CA ILE A 645 8.23 -1.21 26.16
C ILE A 645 6.79 -1.22 25.64
N THR A 646 6.48 -2.22 24.81
CA THR A 646 5.13 -2.67 24.48
C THR A 646 4.92 -4.03 25.16
N LEU A 647 4.01 -4.08 26.13
CA LEU A 647 3.69 -5.29 26.89
C LEU A 647 2.34 -5.84 26.43
N TYR A 648 2.36 -7.06 25.91
CA TYR A 648 1.17 -7.86 25.69
C TYR A 648 0.92 -8.73 26.93
N TYR A 649 -0.30 -8.73 27.44
CA TYR A 649 -0.66 -9.45 28.66
C TYR A 649 -2.14 -9.81 28.70
N ASN A 650 -2.48 -10.87 29.45
CA ASN A 650 -3.87 -11.17 29.78
C ASN A 650 -4.32 -10.34 31.01
N PRO A 651 -5.43 -9.59 30.98
CA PRO A 651 -5.89 -8.77 32.11
C PRO A 651 -6.23 -9.53 33.40
N LYS A 652 -6.35 -10.86 33.35
CA LYS A 652 -6.48 -11.72 34.54
C LYS A 652 -5.18 -11.72 35.37
N GLU A 653 -4.06 -11.34 34.75
CA GLU A 653 -2.80 -11.15 35.43
C GLU A 653 -2.79 -9.83 36.18
N ILE A 654 -2.55 -9.89 37.50
CA ILE A 654 -2.35 -8.70 38.32
C ILE A 654 -0.94 -8.19 38.05
N ILE A 655 -0.85 -6.97 37.52
CA ILE A 655 0.41 -6.30 37.20
C ILE A 655 0.41 -4.88 37.77
N THR A 656 1.58 -4.40 38.17
CA THR A 656 1.75 -2.98 38.55
C THR A 656 1.92 -2.15 37.28
N PHE A 657 1.21 -1.03 37.18
CA PHE A 657 1.36 -0.13 36.04
C PHE A 657 2.55 0.81 36.24
N HIS A 658 3.47 0.84 35.27
CA HIS A 658 4.70 1.65 35.30
C HIS A 658 4.67 2.78 34.27
N HIS A 659 5.40 3.85 34.59
CA HIS A 659 5.46 5.10 33.81
C HIS A 659 6.45 5.02 32.63
N HIS A 660 6.12 4.30 31.55
CA HIS A 660 6.79 4.31 30.21
C HIS A 660 6.41 3.09 29.36
N ILE A 661 5.32 2.39 29.71
CA ILE A 661 4.92 1.12 29.10
C ILE A 661 3.61 1.33 28.32
N GLY A 662 3.56 0.77 27.12
CA GLY A 662 2.33 0.57 26.38
C GLY A 662 1.74 -0.81 26.70
N TYR A 663 0.54 -0.84 27.24
CA TYR A 663 -0.14 -2.04 27.70
C TYR A 663 -1.17 -2.50 26.68
N TYR A 664 -1.05 -3.75 26.21
CA TYR A 664 -1.89 -4.33 25.17
C TYR A 664 -2.61 -5.55 25.75
N PRO A 665 -3.87 -5.39 26.19
CA PRO A 665 -4.66 -6.49 26.76
C PRO A 665 -5.10 -7.48 25.67
N VAL A 666 -4.75 -8.74 25.86
CA VAL A 666 -4.94 -9.83 24.88
C VAL A 666 -5.48 -11.09 25.55
N GLU A 667 -5.99 -12.06 24.78
CA GLU A 667 -6.56 -13.29 25.34
C GLU A 667 -5.46 -14.31 25.68
N LYS A 668 -4.55 -14.55 24.74
CA LYS A 668 -3.39 -15.45 24.87
C LYS A 668 -2.22 -14.95 24.04
N LEU A 669 -1.04 -15.45 24.37
CA LEU A 669 0.23 -15.09 23.73
C LEU A 669 1.01 -16.35 23.40
N PHE A 670 1.61 -16.38 22.22
CA PHE A 670 2.43 -17.48 21.77
C PHE A 670 3.75 -16.96 21.16
N ASP A 671 4.81 -17.75 21.30
CA ASP A 671 6.03 -17.55 20.53
C ASP A 671 5.89 -18.09 19.10
N TYR A 672 6.90 -17.86 18.26
CA TYR A 672 6.95 -18.33 16.89
C TYR A 672 6.87 -19.86 16.71
N ARG A 673 7.04 -20.64 17.79
CA ARG A 673 6.90 -22.11 17.81
C ARG A 673 5.52 -22.56 18.31
N GLY A 674 4.65 -21.63 18.68
CA GLY A 674 3.33 -21.91 19.24
C GLY A 674 3.32 -22.23 20.73
N LYS A 675 4.42 -21.99 21.45
CA LYS A 675 4.45 -22.15 22.90
C LYS A 675 3.70 -20.98 23.54
N GLU A 676 2.71 -21.29 24.38
CA GLU A 676 1.95 -20.28 25.12
C GLU A 676 2.81 -19.64 26.22
N HIS A 677 2.70 -18.32 26.36
CA HIS A 677 3.41 -17.52 27.35
C HIS A 677 2.47 -16.58 28.10
N ARG A 678 2.84 -16.17 29.32
CA ARG A 678 2.02 -15.23 30.12
C ARG A 678 2.20 -13.78 29.69
N PHE A 679 3.42 -13.40 29.32
CA PHE A 679 3.77 -12.04 28.92
C PHE A 679 4.64 -12.05 27.66
N GLY A 680 4.34 -11.14 26.73
CA GLY A 680 5.12 -10.89 25.52
C GLY A 680 5.57 -9.43 25.47
N LEU A 681 6.81 -9.18 25.06
CA LEU A 681 7.46 -7.88 25.11
C LEU A 681 8.04 -7.50 23.76
N HIS A 682 7.77 -6.27 23.31
CA HIS A 682 8.59 -5.58 22.32
C HIS A 682 9.27 -4.39 22.99
N ILE A 683 10.60 -4.32 22.94
CA ILE A 683 11.40 -3.26 23.54
C ILE A 683 12.17 -2.54 22.43
N ARG A 684 12.15 -1.20 22.48
CA ARG A 684 12.87 -0.32 21.54
C ARG A 684 13.76 0.62 22.36
N SER A 685 15.07 0.62 22.10
CA SER A 685 16.03 1.50 22.80
C SER A 685 16.94 2.24 21.85
#